data_AF-A0A8J5F2V7-F1
#
_entry.id   AF-A0A8J5F2V7-F1
#
_cell.length_a   1.000
_cell.length_b   1.000
_cell.length_c   1.000
_cell.angle_alpha   90.00
_cell.angle_beta   90.00
_cell.angle_gamma   90.00
#
_symmetry.space_group_name_H-M   'P 1'
#
loop_
_entity.id
_entity.type
_entity.pdbx_description
1 polymer ?
#
loop_
_entity_poly.entity_id
_entity_poly.type
_entity_poly.pdbx_seq_one_letter_code
_entity_poly.pdbx_strand_id
1 'polypeptide(L)'
;MTTRIRQWVAVNARRVALAAIAKLRERVRLLDRIAVVPAESAMDAVLCDELVQEILRRLPPSSAPSASLVSKRWLSLLRSSTTSLSLAVRPRLPNSPSLSSILAHYPSVSDLTVVSNRAEEEDEDGGADALVFVIASAACNRRLTRLRLIPAAQVSPSALQSSAAAFASLTSLQIASLFPLSFRWLAALPFLKSFSLVRSRAKRPRIQELPDDDDDGENAIVMLPLESLSLSGIYGSDRGLSWLWRRCGGLRWLQLRACEGTGDGDSSSAFPLCLTGLLGLELRTCRSIADRVLLLAADRCRNLASFLLYDGGSRDALHHFIHRRGAALRTLDLRLPLDLHNDHLFAIAAEDRDRYRLCHHQLASLRLHSCCLVTGDGLRSLALSPAGAAIEELALVNCDVVEREPGLLTFLSQSMQRLRRLDLSHNETMTDKEVGSMLASCKNLVEIRLKGCRTLTGDSLNSLLKHCGKQVELLDISRCPAIGNEAIDKFVTNAGRLSQLIVEEDKVTEAVRAWLSRKAIKLIAFKPSDFELRKAATMRRSSPILRRLLSGAAAGSSAGARRSITYMPRPGDGTPRPVTLIPGDGIGPLVTGAVRQVMEAMHAPVYFETYEVHGDMTTVPPEVIESIRRNKVCLKGGLATPVGGGVSSLNVQLRKELDLYASLVHCFNLPGLPTRHENVDIVVIRENTEGEYSGLEHEVVPGVVESLKVITKFCSERIAKYAFEYAYLNNRKKVTAVHKANIMKLADGLFLESCREVATKYPGIKYNEIIVDNCCMQLVSKPEQFDVMVTPNLYGNLVANTAAGIAGGTGVMPGGNVGQDHAVFEQGASAGNVGNEKLVEQKKANPVALLLSSSMMLRHLQFPSFADRLETSVKRVIAEGKYRTKDLGGSSTTQEVVDAVIANLD
;
A
#
# COMPACT_ATOMS: atom_id res chain seq x y z
N MET A 1 -31.87 -8.92 -49.59
CA MET A 1 -31.25 -8.89 -48.24
C MET A 1 -30.61 -7.53 -47.93
N THR A 2 -29.78 -7.01 -48.84
CA THR A 2 -29.13 -5.68 -48.79
C THR A 2 -30.08 -4.49 -48.61
N THR A 3 -31.29 -4.51 -49.19
CA THR A 3 -32.27 -3.41 -49.06
C THR A 3 -32.95 -3.39 -47.68
N ARG A 4 -33.23 -4.57 -47.10
CA ARG A 4 -33.77 -4.71 -45.73
C ARG A 4 -32.74 -4.33 -44.66
N ILE A 5 -31.45 -4.63 -44.89
CA ILE A 5 -30.35 -4.19 -44.02
C ILE A 5 -30.21 -2.66 -44.06
N ARG A 6 -30.34 -2.01 -45.23
CA ARG A 6 -30.30 -0.54 -45.32
C ARG A 6 -31.42 0.15 -44.53
N GLN A 7 -32.64 -0.37 -44.60
CA GLN A 7 -33.76 0.15 -43.80
C GLN A 7 -33.60 -0.14 -42.31
N TRP A 8 -33.08 -1.33 -41.95
CA TRP A 8 -32.80 -1.68 -40.56
C TRP A 8 -31.68 -0.81 -39.96
N VAL A 9 -30.62 -0.52 -40.71
CA VAL A 9 -29.54 0.39 -40.31
C VAL A 9 -30.03 1.83 -40.21
N ALA A 10 -30.93 2.30 -41.07
CA ALA A 10 -31.50 3.64 -40.96
C ALA A 10 -32.36 3.83 -39.69
N VAL A 11 -33.12 2.79 -39.30
CA VAL A 11 -33.98 2.81 -38.11
C VAL A 11 -33.21 2.52 -36.81
N ASN A 12 -32.18 1.67 -36.87
CA ASN A 12 -31.41 1.23 -35.70
C ASN A 12 -29.98 1.78 -35.64
N ALA A 13 -29.60 2.76 -36.47
CA ALA A 13 -28.26 3.35 -36.53
C ALA A 13 -27.73 3.75 -35.15
N ARG A 14 -28.59 4.30 -34.29
CA ARG A 14 -28.24 4.70 -32.93
C ARG A 14 -27.98 3.52 -32.00
N ARG A 15 -28.72 2.42 -32.15
CA ARG A 15 -28.55 1.16 -31.39
C ARG A 15 -27.31 0.40 -31.85
N VAL A 16 -27.08 0.30 -33.15
CA VAL A 16 -25.87 -0.31 -33.73
C VAL A 16 -24.63 0.51 -33.37
N ALA A 17 -24.73 1.84 -33.40
CA ALA A 17 -23.68 2.73 -32.94
C ALA A 17 -23.40 2.60 -31.45
N LEU A 18 -24.42 2.49 -30.60
CA LEU A 18 -24.26 2.28 -29.16
C LEU A 18 -23.67 0.89 -28.84
N ALA A 19 -24.04 -0.14 -29.59
CA ALA A 19 -23.45 -1.48 -29.49
C ALA A 19 -21.99 -1.49 -29.95
N ALA A 20 -21.65 -0.80 -31.05
CA ALA A 20 -20.28 -0.63 -31.52
C ALA A 20 -19.43 0.21 -30.53
N ILE A 21 -20.01 1.24 -29.90
CA ILE A 21 -19.38 2.00 -28.82
C ILE A 21 -19.17 1.14 -27.58
N ALA A 22 -20.12 0.27 -27.22
CA ALA A 22 -19.98 -0.67 -26.12
C ALA A 22 -18.86 -1.68 -26.41
N LYS A 23 -18.78 -2.21 -27.64
CA LYS A 23 -17.74 -3.17 -28.08
C LYS A 23 -16.35 -2.52 -28.22
N LEU A 24 -16.26 -1.27 -28.69
CA LEU A 24 -15.02 -0.48 -28.72
C LEU A 24 -14.56 -0.07 -27.31
N ARG A 25 -15.49 0.28 -26.42
CA ARG A 25 -15.20 0.52 -25.00
C ARG A 25 -14.85 -0.77 -24.25
N GLU A 26 -15.42 -1.90 -24.64
CA GLU A 26 -15.01 -3.24 -24.21
C GLU A 26 -13.59 -3.54 -24.70
N ARG A 27 -13.23 -3.27 -25.96
CA ARG A 27 -11.85 -3.42 -26.46
C ARG A 27 -10.82 -2.60 -25.68
N VAL A 28 -11.21 -1.43 -25.17
CA VAL A 28 -10.37 -0.59 -24.27
C VAL A 28 -10.35 -1.11 -22.83
N ARG A 29 -11.31 -1.95 -22.43
CA ARG A 29 -11.45 -2.52 -21.06
C ARG A 29 -11.13 -4.02 -20.93
N LEU A 30 -11.04 -4.78 -22.02
CA LEU A 30 -10.86 -6.25 -22.04
C LEU A 30 -9.39 -6.69 -22.20
N LEU A 31 -8.43 -5.80 -21.97
CA LEU A 31 -7.02 -6.17 -21.88
C LEU A 31 -6.57 -6.68 -20.50
N ASP A 32 -7.51 -6.88 -19.56
CA ASP A 32 -7.23 -7.47 -18.23
C ASP A 32 -7.73 -8.92 -18.08
N ARG A 33 -8.38 -9.52 -19.09
CA ARG A 33 -8.81 -10.94 -19.05
C ARG A 33 -8.73 -11.60 -20.42
N ILE A 34 -7.62 -12.30 -20.70
CA ILE A 34 -7.64 -13.39 -21.68
C ILE A 34 -7.98 -14.66 -20.91
N ALA A 35 -9.27 -14.95 -20.84
CA ALA A 35 -9.81 -16.29 -20.64
C ALA A 35 -10.48 -16.71 -21.96
N VAL A 36 -10.31 -17.98 -22.30
CA VAL A 36 -10.73 -18.67 -23.54
C VAL A 36 -12.15 -18.29 -23.98
N VAL A 37 -12.29 -17.84 -25.22
CA VAL A 37 -13.58 -17.65 -25.89
C VAL A 37 -13.85 -18.86 -26.80
N PRO A 38 -15.00 -19.56 -26.72
CA PRO A 38 -15.32 -20.71 -27.56
C PRO A 38 -15.45 -20.35 -29.05
N ALA A 39 -15.02 -21.26 -29.92
CA ALA A 39 -14.91 -21.07 -31.37
C ALA A 39 -16.19 -20.59 -32.09
N GLU A 40 -17.38 -20.87 -31.55
CA GLU A 40 -18.65 -20.47 -32.16
C GLU A 40 -18.93 -18.96 -32.07
N SER A 41 -18.39 -18.26 -31.07
CA SER A 41 -18.56 -16.80 -30.90
C SER A 41 -17.51 -15.95 -31.64
N ALA A 42 -16.47 -16.59 -32.20
CA ALA A 42 -15.45 -15.91 -33.00
C ALA A 42 -16.01 -15.44 -34.35
N MET A 43 -16.95 -16.19 -34.94
CA MET A 43 -17.51 -15.88 -36.26
C MET A 43 -18.42 -14.64 -36.23
N ASP A 44 -19.25 -14.49 -35.19
CA ASP A 44 -20.10 -13.31 -34.98
C ASP A 44 -19.30 -12.05 -34.60
N ALA A 45 -18.13 -12.22 -33.98
CA ALA A 45 -17.21 -11.12 -33.68
C ALA A 45 -16.51 -10.60 -34.95
N VAL A 46 -16.09 -11.49 -35.85
CA VAL A 46 -15.48 -11.16 -37.16
C VAL A 46 -16.49 -10.47 -38.08
N LEU A 47 -17.72 -10.97 -38.16
CA LEU A 47 -18.81 -10.36 -38.95
C LEU A 47 -19.15 -8.93 -38.49
N CYS A 48 -19.08 -8.64 -37.19
CA CYS A 48 -19.26 -7.28 -36.66
C CYS A 48 -18.11 -6.34 -37.03
N ASP A 49 -16.87 -6.82 -37.02
CA ASP A 49 -15.67 -6.01 -37.32
C ASP A 49 -15.61 -5.65 -38.82
N GLU A 50 -15.98 -6.55 -39.72
CA GLU A 50 -16.10 -6.25 -41.15
C GLU A 50 -17.20 -5.22 -41.43
N LEU A 51 -18.35 -5.32 -40.75
CA LEU A 51 -19.46 -4.38 -40.91
C LEU A 51 -19.10 -2.98 -40.41
N VAL A 52 -18.37 -2.88 -39.29
CA VAL A 52 -17.90 -1.60 -38.74
C VAL A 52 -16.84 -1.00 -39.65
N GLN A 53 -15.89 -1.78 -40.17
CA GLN A 53 -14.92 -1.30 -41.15
C GLN A 53 -15.58 -0.82 -42.46
N GLU A 54 -16.60 -1.52 -42.95
CA GLU A 54 -17.32 -1.14 -44.16
C GLU A 54 -18.16 0.14 -43.94
N ILE A 55 -18.78 0.31 -42.77
CA ILE A 55 -19.47 1.56 -42.39
C ILE A 55 -18.48 2.73 -42.34
N LEU A 56 -17.29 2.52 -41.78
CA LEU A 56 -16.27 3.56 -41.65
C LEU A 56 -15.59 3.90 -42.99
N ARG A 57 -15.39 2.93 -43.89
CA ARG A 57 -14.91 3.18 -45.28
C ARG A 57 -15.88 4.01 -46.10
N ARG A 58 -17.18 3.95 -45.79
CA ARG A 58 -18.23 4.72 -46.48
C ARG A 58 -18.49 6.10 -45.89
N LEU A 59 -17.78 6.50 -44.82
CA LEU A 59 -17.85 7.86 -44.30
C LEU A 59 -17.12 8.84 -45.25
N PRO A 60 -17.70 10.01 -45.56
CA PRO A 60 -17.04 11.01 -46.39
C PRO A 60 -15.76 11.52 -45.71
N PRO A 61 -14.70 11.84 -46.48
CA PRO A 61 -13.42 12.27 -45.92
C PRO A 61 -13.58 13.49 -45.02
N SER A 62 -12.73 13.63 -43.99
CA SER A 62 -12.84 14.71 -43.00
C SER A 62 -12.72 16.12 -43.61
N SER A 63 -12.11 16.21 -44.79
CA SER A 63 -11.95 17.42 -45.61
C SER A 63 -13.17 17.74 -46.48
N ALA A 64 -14.17 16.86 -46.58
CA ALA A 64 -15.36 17.13 -47.37
C ALA A 64 -16.24 18.19 -46.69
N PRO A 65 -16.67 19.24 -47.42
CA PRO A 65 -17.51 20.31 -46.87
C PRO A 65 -18.89 19.81 -46.40
N SER A 66 -19.36 18.67 -46.92
CA SER A 66 -20.63 18.02 -46.55
C SER A 66 -20.52 17.02 -45.37
N ALA A 67 -19.33 16.82 -44.78
CA ALA A 67 -19.15 15.87 -43.69
C ALA A 67 -19.76 16.40 -42.38
N SER A 68 -20.79 15.72 -41.88
CA SER A 68 -21.46 16.06 -40.61
C SER A 68 -20.47 16.05 -39.43
N LEU A 69 -20.78 16.83 -38.38
CA LEU A 69 -19.97 16.89 -37.16
C LEU A 69 -19.84 15.51 -36.47
N VAL A 70 -20.85 14.66 -36.65
CA VAL A 70 -20.85 13.25 -36.23
C VAL A 70 -19.83 12.46 -37.05
N SER A 71 -19.86 12.55 -38.38
CA SER A 71 -18.88 11.89 -39.26
C SER A 71 -17.43 12.30 -38.94
N LYS A 72 -17.20 13.59 -38.67
CA LYS A 72 -15.87 14.10 -38.24
C LYS A 72 -15.44 13.54 -36.88
N ARG A 73 -16.35 13.47 -35.89
CA ARG A 73 -16.09 12.83 -34.59
C ARG A 73 -15.80 11.33 -34.72
N TRP A 74 -16.53 10.63 -35.58
CA TRP A 74 -16.35 9.19 -35.83
C TRP A 74 -15.02 8.89 -36.53
N LEU A 75 -14.62 9.71 -37.51
CA LEU A 75 -13.29 9.61 -38.13
C LEU A 75 -12.17 9.95 -37.14
N SER A 76 -12.38 10.90 -36.24
CA SER A 76 -11.43 11.22 -35.16
C SER A 76 -11.27 10.08 -34.16
N LEU A 77 -12.38 9.47 -33.73
CA LEU A 77 -12.38 8.27 -32.88
C LEU A 77 -11.69 7.09 -33.57
N LEU A 78 -11.99 6.84 -34.85
CA LEU A 78 -11.34 5.79 -35.64
C LEU A 78 -9.83 6.02 -35.77
N ARG A 79 -9.40 7.25 -36.06
CA ARG A 79 -7.97 7.61 -36.09
C ARG A 79 -7.33 7.38 -34.73
N SER A 80 -7.94 7.86 -33.65
CA SER A 80 -7.41 7.65 -32.29
C SER A 80 -7.30 6.18 -31.89
N SER A 81 -8.22 5.33 -32.36
CA SER A 81 -8.20 3.88 -32.13
C SER A 81 -7.21 3.12 -33.03
N THR A 82 -6.67 3.76 -34.08
CA THR A 82 -5.71 3.15 -35.01
C THR A 82 -4.29 3.72 -34.88
N THR A 83 -4.10 4.81 -34.10
CA THR A 83 -2.79 5.43 -33.87
C THR A 83 -2.16 5.10 -32.52
N SER A 84 -2.93 4.58 -31.55
CA SER A 84 -2.41 4.14 -30.24
C SER A 84 -2.73 2.68 -29.95
N LEU A 85 -1.72 1.92 -29.54
CA LEU A 85 -1.81 0.48 -29.29
C LEU A 85 -1.11 0.13 -27.98
N SER A 86 -1.78 -0.64 -27.12
CA SER A 86 -1.20 -1.20 -25.89
C SER A 86 -1.31 -2.72 -25.93
N LEU A 87 -0.19 -3.42 -25.79
CA LEU A 87 -0.07 -4.87 -25.92
C LEU A 87 0.52 -5.48 -24.66
N ALA A 88 -0.11 -6.54 -24.16
CA ALA A 88 0.47 -7.43 -23.16
C ALA A 88 0.92 -8.73 -23.86
N VAL A 89 2.22 -8.96 -23.93
CA VAL A 89 2.82 -10.12 -24.61
C VAL A 89 3.16 -11.18 -23.55
N ARG A 90 2.71 -12.42 -23.76
CA ARG A 90 3.06 -13.58 -22.91
C ARG A 90 4.09 -14.46 -23.62
N PRO A 91 5.07 -15.05 -22.92
CA PRO A 91 5.97 -16.03 -23.52
C PRO A 91 5.20 -17.34 -23.77
N ARG A 92 5.25 -17.81 -25.02
CA ARG A 92 4.92 -19.18 -25.48
C ARG A 92 3.48 -19.69 -25.23
N LEU A 93 2.59 -19.41 -26.20
CA LEU A 93 1.52 -20.34 -26.59
C LEU A 93 1.80 -20.78 -28.04
N PRO A 94 1.75 -22.09 -28.37
CA PRO A 94 2.18 -22.60 -29.69
C PRO A 94 1.35 -22.08 -30.88
N ASN A 95 0.22 -21.40 -30.64
CA ASN A 95 -0.67 -20.85 -31.67
C ASN A 95 -0.93 -19.33 -31.55
N SER A 96 -0.14 -18.56 -30.77
CA SER A 96 -0.32 -17.11 -30.68
C SER A 96 0.33 -16.37 -31.86
N PRO A 97 -0.32 -15.36 -32.48
CA PRO A 97 0.30 -14.57 -33.54
C PRO A 97 1.55 -13.84 -33.03
N SER A 98 2.64 -13.86 -33.82
CA SER A 98 3.88 -13.16 -33.46
C SER A 98 3.64 -11.65 -33.34
N LEU A 99 4.39 -10.97 -32.47
CA LEU A 99 4.32 -9.51 -32.33
C LEU A 99 4.56 -8.81 -33.69
N SER A 100 5.44 -9.35 -34.54
CA SER A 100 5.67 -8.87 -35.90
C SER A 100 4.42 -8.94 -36.79
N SER A 101 3.67 -10.04 -36.71
CA SER A 101 2.40 -10.20 -37.42
C SER A 101 1.37 -9.19 -36.93
N ILE A 102 1.25 -9.00 -35.61
CA ILE A 102 0.32 -8.02 -35.05
C ILE A 102 0.67 -6.61 -35.55
N LEU A 103 1.94 -6.19 -35.43
CA LEU A 103 2.36 -4.84 -35.82
C LEU A 103 2.21 -4.58 -37.32
N ALA A 104 2.33 -5.61 -38.17
CA ALA A 104 2.09 -5.48 -39.62
C ALA A 104 0.64 -5.06 -39.95
N HIS A 105 -0.34 -5.42 -39.11
CA HIS A 105 -1.74 -5.01 -39.28
C HIS A 105 -2.01 -3.56 -38.85
N TYR A 106 -1.06 -2.90 -38.18
CA TYR A 106 -1.21 -1.54 -37.65
C TYR A 106 -0.11 -0.56 -38.14
N PRO A 107 0.01 -0.31 -39.46
CA PRO A 107 1.08 0.53 -40.03
C PRO A 107 0.98 2.03 -39.69
N SER A 108 -0.09 2.46 -39.03
CA SER A 108 -0.35 3.88 -38.69
C SER A 108 -0.16 4.20 -37.20
N VAL A 109 0.36 3.26 -36.40
CA VAL A 109 0.58 3.47 -34.96
C VAL A 109 1.68 4.50 -34.73
N SER A 110 1.36 5.51 -33.91
CA SER A 110 2.29 6.53 -33.42
C SER A 110 2.60 6.38 -31.94
N ASP A 111 1.76 5.67 -31.19
CA ASP A 111 1.84 5.49 -29.74
C ASP A 111 1.76 4.01 -29.37
N LEU A 112 2.88 3.40 -28.99
CA LEU A 112 2.95 1.97 -28.70
C LEU A 112 3.35 1.73 -27.24
N THR A 113 2.57 0.93 -26.53
CA THR A 113 2.93 0.37 -25.21
C THR A 113 3.03 -1.14 -25.34
N VAL A 114 4.16 -1.71 -24.92
CA VAL A 114 4.37 -3.16 -24.87
C VAL A 114 4.76 -3.54 -23.46
N VAL A 115 3.96 -4.41 -22.85
CA VAL A 115 4.19 -4.98 -21.52
C VAL A 115 4.43 -6.48 -21.72
N SER A 116 5.51 -7.01 -21.15
CA SER A 116 5.77 -8.45 -21.14
C SER A 116 5.70 -8.96 -19.70
N ASN A 117 4.94 -10.05 -19.47
CA ASN A 117 4.83 -10.70 -18.16
C ASN A 117 5.73 -11.94 -18.11
N ARG A 118 6.30 -12.25 -16.93
CA ARG A 118 7.16 -13.45 -16.75
C ARG A 118 6.38 -14.73 -17.05
N ALA A 119 7.01 -15.66 -17.77
CA ALA A 119 6.68 -17.08 -17.69
C ALA A 119 7.34 -17.68 -16.45
N GLU A 120 6.70 -18.69 -15.90
CA GLU A 120 7.25 -19.58 -14.87
C GLU A 120 8.49 -20.26 -15.45
N GLU A 121 9.60 -20.15 -14.72
CA GLU A 121 10.87 -20.89 -14.88
C GLU A 121 11.66 -20.71 -16.19
N GLU A 122 12.99 -20.55 -16.01
CA GLU A 122 14.06 -20.76 -17.00
C GLU A 122 13.89 -20.14 -18.40
N ASP A 123 14.20 -18.84 -18.56
CA ASP A 123 14.73 -18.32 -19.82
C ASP A 123 15.84 -17.30 -19.46
N GLU A 124 17.09 -17.78 -19.52
CA GLU A 124 18.30 -16.93 -19.48
C GLU A 124 18.37 -16.07 -20.76
N ASP A 125 18.68 -14.79 -20.57
CA ASP A 125 19.22 -13.81 -21.54
C ASP A 125 18.77 -13.92 -23.02
N GLY A 126 17.71 -13.19 -23.40
CA GLY A 126 17.45 -12.89 -24.83
C GLY A 126 16.05 -12.36 -25.18
N GLY A 127 15.05 -12.57 -24.32
CA GLY A 127 13.65 -12.26 -24.66
C GLY A 127 13.31 -10.77 -24.79
N ALA A 128 13.93 -9.87 -24.02
CA ALA A 128 13.62 -8.44 -24.05
C ALA A 128 14.26 -7.72 -25.26
N ASP A 129 15.49 -8.08 -25.63
CA ASP A 129 16.16 -7.53 -26.80
C ASP A 129 15.47 -7.94 -28.09
N ALA A 130 14.96 -9.18 -28.17
CA ALA A 130 14.13 -9.63 -29.26
C ALA A 130 12.88 -8.76 -29.45
N LEU A 131 12.24 -8.29 -28.37
CA LEU A 131 11.12 -7.35 -28.47
C LEU A 131 11.56 -6.01 -29.08
N VAL A 132 12.72 -5.49 -28.68
CA VAL A 132 13.28 -4.25 -29.25
C VAL A 132 13.50 -4.42 -30.75
N PHE A 133 14.14 -5.50 -31.19
CA PHE A 133 14.41 -5.75 -32.60
C PHE A 133 13.13 -5.96 -33.42
N VAL A 134 12.12 -6.64 -32.87
CA VAL A 134 10.81 -6.82 -33.54
C VAL A 134 10.10 -5.47 -33.73
N ILE A 135 10.12 -4.61 -32.72
CA ILE A 135 9.51 -3.27 -32.84
C ILE A 135 10.32 -2.41 -33.83
N ALA A 136 11.66 -2.49 -33.78
CA ALA A 136 12.56 -1.77 -34.67
C ALA A 136 12.40 -2.20 -36.15
N SER A 137 12.06 -3.45 -36.42
CA SER A 137 11.81 -3.97 -37.77
C SER A 137 10.36 -3.85 -38.23
N ALA A 138 9.44 -3.42 -37.36
CA ALA A 138 8.03 -3.28 -37.70
C ALA A 138 7.78 -2.14 -38.70
N ALA A 139 6.79 -2.31 -39.58
CA ALA A 139 6.41 -1.32 -40.59
C ALA A 139 6.00 0.06 -40.00
N CYS A 140 5.60 0.10 -38.73
CA CYS A 140 5.22 1.34 -38.04
C CYS A 140 6.40 2.11 -37.43
N ASN A 141 7.63 1.56 -37.41
CA ASN A 141 8.79 2.11 -36.69
C ASN A 141 9.03 3.62 -36.93
N ARG A 142 9.04 4.06 -38.19
CA ARG A 142 9.28 5.47 -38.60
C ARG A 142 8.16 6.43 -38.25
N ARG A 143 6.99 5.93 -37.82
CA ARG A 143 5.84 6.73 -37.38
C ARG A 143 5.68 6.75 -35.87
N LEU A 144 6.40 5.90 -35.14
CA LEU A 144 6.35 5.89 -33.69
C LEU A 144 6.91 7.21 -33.16
N THR A 145 6.07 7.90 -32.39
CA THR A 145 6.40 9.15 -31.67
C THR A 145 6.49 8.91 -30.17
N ARG A 146 5.74 7.93 -29.62
CA ARG A 146 5.81 7.53 -28.22
C ARG A 146 5.93 6.01 -28.11
N LEU A 147 6.93 5.55 -27.37
CA LEU A 147 7.16 4.13 -27.10
C LEU A 147 7.31 3.90 -25.59
N ARG A 148 6.54 2.95 -25.06
CA ARG A 148 6.67 2.47 -23.68
C ARG A 148 6.93 0.98 -23.70
N LEU A 149 8.15 0.59 -23.33
CA LEU A 149 8.58 -0.80 -23.25
C LEU A 149 8.73 -1.19 -21.77
N ILE A 150 7.93 -2.14 -21.32
CA ILE A 150 7.97 -2.67 -19.95
C ILE A 150 8.20 -4.18 -20.04
N PRO A 151 9.44 -4.61 -20.31
CA PRO A 151 9.76 -6.03 -20.42
C PRO A 151 9.96 -6.66 -19.05
N ALA A 152 9.64 -7.95 -18.94
CA ALA A 152 9.91 -8.76 -17.75
C ALA A 152 11.41 -9.03 -17.53
N ALA A 153 12.21 -9.03 -18.61
CA ALA A 153 13.66 -9.25 -18.63
C ALA A 153 14.44 -7.94 -18.90
N GLN A 154 15.76 -7.98 -18.73
CA GLN A 154 16.62 -6.80 -18.91
C GLN A 154 16.82 -6.49 -20.40
N VAL A 155 16.75 -5.20 -20.76
CA VAL A 155 17.11 -4.71 -22.10
C VAL A 155 18.58 -4.33 -22.09
N SER A 156 19.33 -4.82 -23.08
CA SER A 156 20.74 -4.46 -23.24
C SER A 156 20.89 -3.11 -23.96
N PRO A 157 21.89 -2.28 -23.59
CA PRO A 157 22.19 -1.05 -24.33
C PRO A 157 22.58 -1.29 -25.78
N SER A 158 23.19 -2.44 -26.10
CA SER A 158 23.58 -2.80 -27.47
C SER A 158 22.36 -3.00 -28.37
N ALA A 159 21.29 -3.65 -27.89
CA ALA A 159 20.06 -3.80 -28.65
C ALA A 159 19.41 -2.44 -28.98
N LEU A 160 19.43 -1.51 -28.02
CA LEU A 160 18.95 -0.14 -28.22
C LEU A 160 19.84 0.64 -29.19
N GLN A 161 21.16 0.51 -29.08
CA GLN A 161 22.12 1.14 -29.98
C GLN A 161 21.93 0.67 -31.44
N SER A 162 21.82 -0.64 -31.67
CA SER A 162 21.59 -1.21 -32.99
C SER A 162 20.23 -0.80 -33.58
N SER A 163 19.24 -0.56 -32.73
CA SER A 163 17.87 -0.21 -33.15
C SER A 163 17.61 1.30 -33.21
N ALA A 164 18.55 2.15 -32.76
CA ALA A 164 18.30 3.58 -32.57
C ALA A 164 17.87 4.30 -33.86
N ALA A 165 18.43 3.92 -35.02
CA ALA A 165 18.06 4.49 -36.31
C ALA A 165 16.58 4.23 -36.68
N ALA A 166 16.01 3.08 -36.26
CA ALA A 166 14.60 2.77 -36.48
C ALA A 166 13.68 3.62 -35.59
N PHE A 167 14.20 4.16 -34.49
CA PHE A 167 13.47 4.96 -33.50
C PHE A 167 13.70 6.46 -33.65
N ALA A 168 14.34 6.92 -34.74
CA ALA A 168 14.71 8.32 -34.92
C ALA A 168 13.54 9.31 -34.78
N SER A 169 12.30 8.91 -35.06
CA SER A 169 11.08 9.74 -34.94
C SER A 169 10.50 9.85 -33.52
N LEU A 170 11.07 9.14 -32.53
CA LEU A 170 10.55 9.15 -31.16
C LEU A 170 10.71 10.52 -30.51
N THR A 171 9.64 10.98 -29.87
CA THR A 171 9.59 12.18 -29.03
C THR A 171 9.48 11.85 -27.55
N SER A 172 8.92 10.68 -27.20
CA SER A 172 8.87 10.16 -25.84
C SER A 172 9.21 8.67 -25.81
N LEU A 173 10.08 8.29 -24.88
CA LEU A 173 10.51 6.91 -24.69
C LEU A 173 10.51 6.56 -23.21
N GLN A 174 9.83 5.47 -22.86
CA GLN A 174 9.88 4.88 -21.52
C GLN A 174 10.39 3.44 -21.62
N ILE A 175 11.42 3.11 -20.86
CA ILE A 175 12.00 1.77 -20.79
C ILE A 175 11.98 1.31 -19.34
N ALA A 176 11.52 0.08 -19.11
CA ALA A 176 11.77 -0.61 -17.85
C ALA A 176 12.96 -1.57 -17.99
N SER A 177 13.72 -1.74 -16.91
CA SER A 177 14.77 -2.78 -16.79
C SER A 177 15.97 -2.63 -17.77
N LEU A 178 16.58 -1.45 -17.89
CA LEU A 178 17.85 -1.28 -18.63
C LEU A 178 19.06 -1.69 -17.76
N PHE A 179 19.93 -2.57 -18.26
CA PHE A 179 21.18 -2.91 -17.58
C PHE A 179 22.25 -3.44 -18.56
N PRO A 180 23.55 -3.05 -18.46
CA PRO A 180 24.05 -1.96 -17.61
C PRO A 180 23.49 -0.60 -18.03
N LEU A 181 23.64 0.44 -17.19
CA LEU A 181 23.14 1.78 -17.51
C LEU A 181 24.11 2.48 -18.48
N SER A 182 23.85 2.33 -19.77
CA SER A 182 24.53 3.08 -20.82
C SER A 182 23.52 3.80 -21.70
N PHE A 183 23.79 5.07 -21.99
CA PHE A 183 22.85 6.00 -22.61
C PHE A 183 23.35 6.57 -23.95
N ARG A 184 24.50 6.12 -24.46
CA ARG A 184 25.12 6.64 -25.71
C ARG A 184 24.17 6.59 -26.91
N TRP A 185 23.33 5.56 -26.98
CA TRP A 185 22.31 5.38 -28.01
C TRP A 185 21.26 6.50 -28.07
N LEU A 186 21.06 7.27 -26.99
CA LEU A 186 20.18 8.44 -27.00
C LEU A 186 20.66 9.52 -27.98
N ALA A 187 21.96 9.61 -28.25
CA ALA A 187 22.51 10.57 -29.21
C ALA A 187 22.02 10.33 -30.65
N ALA A 188 21.56 9.11 -30.96
CA ALA A 188 20.98 8.76 -32.26
C ALA A 188 19.47 9.08 -32.35
N LEU A 189 18.87 9.70 -31.31
CA LEU A 189 17.45 10.04 -31.25
C LEU A 189 17.26 11.58 -31.24
N PRO A 190 17.34 12.24 -32.41
CA PRO A 190 17.42 13.71 -32.51
C PRO A 190 16.13 14.44 -32.12
N PHE A 191 14.99 13.75 -32.06
CA PHE A 191 13.69 14.35 -31.72
C PHE A 191 13.21 13.98 -30.32
N LEU A 192 14.00 13.23 -29.53
CA LEU A 192 13.58 12.74 -28.23
C LEU A 192 13.56 13.86 -27.19
N LYS A 193 12.36 14.28 -26.81
CA LYS A 193 12.13 15.33 -25.81
C LYS A 193 11.91 14.79 -24.40
N SER A 194 11.37 13.59 -24.27
CA SER A 194 11.03 12.98 -22.98
C SER A 194 11.57 11.57 -22.85
N PHE A 195 12.36 11.32 -21.81
CA PHE A 195 12.90 10.00 -21.53
C PHE A 195 12.54 9.56 -20.11
N SER A 196 12.11 8.31 -19.95
CA SER A 196 11.82 7.70 -18.67
C SER A 196 12.46 6.33 -18.53
N LEU A 197 13.15 6.12 -17.42
CA LEU A 197 13.73 4.85 -17.04
C LEU A 197 13.11 4.36 -15.73
N VAL A 198 12.61 3.13 -15.72
CA VAL A 198 12.10 2.46 -14.52
C VAL A 198 12.90 1.20 -14.26
N ARG A 199 13.74 1.20 -13.23
CA ARG A 199 14.49 0.00 -12.88
C ARG A 199 13.58 -1.03 -12.20
N SER A 200 13.54 -2.26 -12.73
CA SER A 200 12.88 -3.40 -12.08
C SER A 200 13.84 -4.05 -11.07
N ARG A 201 13.30 -4.60 -9.97
CA ARG A 201 14.05 -5.36 -8.94
C ARG A 201 14.52 -6.70 -9.51
N ALA A 202 15.45 -6.70 -10.46
CA ALA A 202 16.17 -7.90 -10.87
C ALA A 202 17.36 -8.14 -9.92
N LYS A 203 17.65 -9.42 -9.61
CA LYS A 203 18.86 -9.84 -8.89
C LYS A 203 20.07 -9.18 -9.54
N ARG A 204 20.97 -8.57 -8.74
CA ARG A 204 22.25 -8.05 -9.24
C ARG A 204 22.99 -9.22 -9.92
N PRO A 205 23.30 -9.16 -11.23
CA PRO A 205 24.31 -10.05 -11.78
C PRO A 205 25.64 -9.79 -11.07
N ARG A 206 26.47 -10.83 -10.94
CA ARG A 206 27.83 -10.72 -10.36
C ARG A 206 28.57 -9.58 -11.07
N ILE A 207 29.16 -8.68 -10.28
CA ILE A 207 29.92 -7.53 -10.77
C ILE A 207 31.03 -8.07 -11.67
N GLN A 208 30.87 -7.89 -12.98
CA GLN A 208 31.99 -7.87 -13.90
C GLN A 208 32.40 -6.41 -13.97
N GLU A 209 33.63 -6.10 -13.56
CA GLU A 209 34.20 -4.75 -13.63
C GLU A 209 34.07 -4.26 -15.09
N LEU A 210 33.11 -3.36 -15.31
CA LEU A 210 33.01 -2.63 -16.57
C LEU A 210 34.05 -1.52 -16.51
N PRO A 211 34.84 -1.30 -17.59
CA PRO A 211 35.83 -0.23 -17.62
C PRO A 211 35.18 1.12 -17.35
N ASP A 212 35.90 2.01 -16.66
CA ASP A 212 35.49 3.40 -16.44
C ASP A 212 35.30 4.10 -17.79
N ASP A 213 34.05 4.14 -18.24
CA ASP A 213 33.63 4.64 -19.55
C ASP A 213 33.54 6.18 -19.59
N ASP A 214 34.44 6.84 -18.84
CA ASP A 214 34.52 8.30 -18.65
C ASP A 214 35.37 9.01 -19.72
N ASP A 215 35.98 8.27 -20.66
CA ASP A 215 36.75 8.84 -21.76
C ASP A 215 35.84 9.36 -22.90
N ASP A 216 35.33 10.57 -22.71
CA ASP A 216 34.82 11.42 -23.79
C ASP A 216 36.03 12.00 -24.56
N GLY A 217 36.76 11.17 -25.31
CA GLY A 217 37.95 11.62 -26.04
C GLY A 217 37.66 12.85 -26.92
N GLU A 218 38.50 13.89 -26.80
CA GLU A 218 38.64 15.22 -27.49
C GLU A 218 37.48 15.88 -28.28
N ASN A 219 36.27 15.32 -28.33
CA ASN A 219 35.14 15.81 -29.10
C ASN A 219 34.21 16.66 -28.25
N ALA A 220 33.69 17.75 -28.84
CA ALA A 220 32.72 18.64 -28.22
C ALA A 220 31.50 17.87 -27.69
N ILE A 221 31.10 18.13 -26.44
CA ILE A 221 29.95 17.49 -25.78
C ILE A 221 28.67 17.87 -26.55
N VAL A 222 28.13 16.93 -27.31
CA VAL A 222 26.82 17.09 -27.99
C VAL A 222 25.70 16.99 -26.96
N MET A 223 24.92 18.05 -26.83
CA MET A 223 23.77 18.12 -25.91
C MET A 223 22.60 17.28 -26.44
N LEU A 224 21.94 16.54 -25.55
CA LEU A 224 20.72 15.80 -25.89
C LEU A 224 19.53 16.78 -26.01
N PRO A 225 18.59 16.55 -26.93
CA PRO A 225 17.39 17.38 -27.11
C PRO A 225 16.33 17.19 -26.00
N LEU A 226 16.69 16.58 -24.87
CA LEU A 226 15.78 16.21 -23.79
C LEU A 226 15.30 17.44 -23.01
N GLU A 227 13.98 17.62 -22.98
CA GLU A 227 13.29 18.62 -22.16
C GLU A 227 12.75 18.01 -20.84
N SER A 228 12.49 16.70 -20.80
CA SER A 228 11.93 16.00 -19.64
C SER A 228 12.60 14.65 -19.38
N LEU A 229 12.98 14.41 -18.12
CA LEU A 229 13.68 13.21 -17.69
C LEU A 229 13.04 12.66 -16.42
N SER A 230 12.72 11.36 -16.43
CA SER A 230 12.18 10.65 -15.26
C SER A 230 12.97 9.39 -14.98
N LEU A 231 13.70 9.37 -13.87
CA LEU A 231 14.44 8.18 -13.43
C LEU A 231 13.79 7.56 -12.20
N SER A 232 13.74 6.22 -12.16
CA SER A 232 13.22 5.50 -11.00
C SER A 232 14.08 4.29 -10.65
N GLY A 233 14.36 4.12 -9.35
CA GLY A 233 15.14 3.00 -8.82
C GLY A 233 16.66 3.11 -9.07
N ILE A 234 17.21 4.32 -9.09
CA ILE A 234 18.65 4.55 -9.28
C ILE A 234 19.38 4.50 -7.92
N TYR A 235 20.49 3.78 -7.85
CA TYR A 235 21.36 3.68 -6.68
C TYR A 235 22.61 4.55 -6.83
N GLY A 236 23.28 4.88 -5.73
CA GLY A 236 24.53 5.66 -5.76
C GLY A 236 25.65 4.92 -6.50
N SER A 237 25.71 3.59 -6.37
CA SER A 237 26.72 2.74 -7.01
C SER A 237 26.53 2.53 -8.52
N ASP A 238 25.42 3.00 -9.09
CA ASP A 238 25.14 2.78 -10.51
C ASP A 238 26.05 3.62 -11.40
N ARG A 239 26.84 2.99 -12.26
CA ARG A 239 27.73 3.70 -13.20
C ARG A 239 27.01 4.06 -14.50
N GLY A 240 27.45 5.13 -15.16
CA GLY A 240 27.05 5.55 -16.51
C GLY A 240 26.04 6.71 -16.59
N LEU A 241 25.52 7.21 -15.46
CA LEU A 241 24.62 8.37 -15.46
C LEU A 241 25.37 9.70 -15.64
N SER A 242 26.66 9.80 -15.29
CA SER A 242 27.49 10.99 -15.48
C SER A 242 27.53 11.43 -16.94
N TRP A 243 27.58 10.47 -17.88
CA TRP A 243 27.47 10.74 -19.31
C TRP A 243 26.13 11.42 -19.66
N LEU A 244 25.03 10.91 -19.09
CA LEU A 244 23.69 11.45 -19.30
C LEU A 244 23.57 12.86 -18.70
N TRP A 245 24.02 13.05 -17.46
CA TRP A 245 23.96 14.34 -16.75
C TRP A 245 24.72 15.46 -17.47
N ARG A 246 25.92 15.18 -17.99
CA ARG A 246 26.72 16.14 -18.76
C ARG A 246 26.02 16.66 -20.02
N ARG A 247 25.09 15.87 -20.59
CA ARG A 247 24.42 16.17 -21.87
C ARG A 247 22.96 16.60 -21.71
N CYS A 248 22.45 16.69 -20.48
CA CYS A 248 21.06 17.08 -20.18
C CYS A 248 20.92 18.53 -19.65
N GLY A 249 21.82 19.44 -20.04
CA GLY A 249 21.76 20.85 -19.62
C GLY A 249 20.53 21.64 -20.12
N GLY A 250 19.83 21.15 -21.15
CA GLY A 250 18.60 21.75 -21.68
C GLY A 250 17.31 21.34 -20.95
N LEU A 251 17.43 20.58 -19.84
CA LEU A 251 16.30 19.96 -19.17
C LEU A 251 15.38 21.01 -18.52
N ARG A 252 14.06 20.85 -18.72
CA ARG A 252 13.02 21.69 -18.11
C ARG A 252 12.28 20.97 -16.99
N TRP A 253 12.18 19.65 -17.05
CA TRP A 253 11.47 18.84 -16.06
C TRP A 253 12.29 17.62 -15.61
N LEU A 254 12.53 17.49 -14.31
CA LEU A 254 13.22 16.35 -13.72
C LEU A 254 12.32 15.66 -12.68
N GLN A 255 12.13 14.35 -12.84
CA GLN A 255 11.48 13.50 -11.83
C GLN A 255 12.44 12.40 -11.38
N LEU A 256 12.65 12.29 -10.07
CA LEU A 256 13.34 11.17 -9.44
C LEU A 256 12.33 10.41 -8.56
N ARG A 257 12.24 9.09 -8.73
CA ARG A 257 11.29 8.25 -7.99
C ARG A 257 11.96 7.02 -7.38
N ALA A 258 11.89 6.86 -6.07
CA ALA A 258 12.50 5.73 -5.37
C ALA A 258 13.99 5.59 -5.73
N CYS A 259 14.68 6.72 -5.87
CA CYS A 259 16.12 6.74 -6.12
C CYS A 259 16.85 6.83 -4.79
N GLU A 260 17.82 5.95 -4.60
CA GLU A 260 18.74 5.94 -3.46
C GLU A 260 20.01 6.76 -3.74
N GLY A 261 20.30 7.04 -5.02
CA GLY A 261 21.43 7.86 -5.47
C GLY A 261 21.15 8.60 -6.78
N THR A 262 22.11 9.43 -7.22
CA THR A 262 22.10 10.09 -8.54
C THR A 262 22.91 9.33 -9.59
N GLY A 263 23.43 8.15 -9.24
CA GLY A 263 24.44 7.44 -10.02
C GLY A 263 25.85 8.02 -9.88
N ASP A 264 26.83 7.20 -10.26
CA ASP A 264 28.26 7.47 -10.37
C ASP A 264 28.93 7.90 -9.07
N GLY A 265 28.49 7.30 -7.97
CA GLY A 265 28.95 7.59 -6.62
C GLY A 265 28.29 8.82 -6.01
N ASP A 266 28.42 8.95 -4.69
CA ASP A 266 27.76 10.00 -3.91
C ASP A 266 28.30 11.41 -4.23
N SER A 267 29.46 11.50 -4.88
CA SER A 267 30.15 12.73 -5.25
C SER A 267 30.04 13.10 -6.73
N SER A 268 29.15 12.47 -7.53
CA SER A 268 29.06 12.77 -8.97
C SER A 268 28.89 14.27 -9.21
N SER A 269 29.90 14.88 -9.83
CA SER A 269 29.96 16.32 -10.15
C SER A 269 29.12 16.69 -11.37
N ALA A 270 28.66 15.69 -12.12
CA ALA A 270 27.90 15.87 -13.35
C ALA A 270 26.42 16.18 -13.09
N PHE A 271 25.81 15.61 -12.05
CA PHE A 271 24.38 15.81 -11.75
C PHE A 271 23.96 17.29 -11.65
N PRO A 272 24.69 18.18 -10.95
CA PRO A 272 24.35 19.60 -10.87
C PRO A 272 24.24 20.32 -12.23
N LEU A 273 24.87 19.82 -13.29
CA LEU A 273 24.89 20.46 -14.61
C LEU A 273 23.50 20.50 -15.26
N CYS A 274 22.62 19.55 -14.94
CA CYS A 274 21.26 19.50 -15.50
C CYS A 274 20.24 20.39 -14.77
N LEU A 275 20.62 20.99 -13.63
CA LEU A 275 19.68 21.70 -12.74
C LEU A 275 19.41 23.16 -13.15
N THR A 276 20.31 23.79 -13.91
CA THR A 276 20.30 25.24 -14.15
C THR A 276 19.08 25.74 -14.95
N GLY A 277 18.59 24.93 -15.90
CA GLY A 277 17.46 25.24 -16.79
C GLY A 277 16.09 24.76 -16.30
N LEU A 278 16.02 24.10 -15.12
CA LEU A 278 14.80 23.43 -14.67
C LEU A 278 13.67 24.42 -14.35
N LEU A 279 12.49 24.10 -14.88
CA LEU A 279 11.20 24.72 -14.56
C LEU A 279 10.41 23.89 -13.55
N GLY A 280 10.62 22.57 -13.53
CA GLY A 280 9.98 21.67 -12.58
C GLY A 280 10.87 20.56 -12.06
N LEU A 281 10.76 20.28 -10.76
CA LEU A 281 11.50 19.24 -10.06
C LEU A 281 10.55 18.44 -9.17
N GLU A 282 10.55 17.12 -9.34
CA GLU A 282 9.77 16.19 -8.52
C GLU A 282 10.69 15.15 -7.86
N LEU A 283 10.63 15.09 -6.53
CA LEU A 283 11.27 14.06 -5.72
C LEU A 283 10.20 13.19 -5.09
N ARG A 284 10.17 11.90 -5.46
CA ARG A 284 9.17 10.95 -4.97
C ARG A 284 9.83 9.79 -4.27
N THR A 285 9.66 9.69 -2.95
CA THR A 285 10.23 8.63 -2.11
C THR A 285 11.75 8.50 -2.30
N CYS A 286 12.46 9.64 -2.32
CA CYS A 286 13.91 9.74 -2.58
C CYS A 286 14.66 10.19 -1.33
N ARG A 287 14.37 9.59 -0.18
CA ARG A 287 14.81 10.09 1.14
C ARG A 287 16.33 10.25 1.26
N SER A 288 17.11 9.31 0.74
CA SER A 288 18.58 9.32 0.87
C SER A 288 19.25 10.46 0.09
N ILE A 289 18.64 10.94 -1.00
CA ILE A 289 19.21 12.02 -1.85
C ILE A 289 18.50 13.36 -1.68
N ALA A 290 17.38 13.40 -0.96
CA ALA A 290 16.53 14.57 -0.88
C ALA A 290 17.30 15.82 -0.42
N ASP A 291 18.08 15.73 0.66
CA ASP A 291 18.88 16.83 1.19
C ASP A 291 19.87 17.38 0.18
N ARG A 292 20.66 16.49 -0.43
CA ARG A 292 21.66 16.86 -1.44
C ARG A 292 21.01 17.55 -2.63
N VAL A 293 19.89 17.00 -3.14
CA VAL A 293 19.18 17.59 -4.27
C VAL A 293 18.53 18.92 -3.89
N LEU A 294 17.96 19.05 -2.69
CA LEU A 294 17.37 20.29 -2.18
C LEU A 294 18.41 21.41 -2.11
N LEU A 295 19.59 21.13 -1.52
CA LEU A 295 20.68 22.10 -1.42
C LEU A 295 21.20 22.50 -2.81
N LEU A 296 21.43 21.53 -3.70
CA LEU A 296 21.87 21.83 -5.07
C LEU A 296 20.82 22.62 -5.87
N ALA A 297 19.54 22.29 -5.72
CA ALA A 297 18.45 22.99 -6.38
C ALA A 297 18.29 24.42 -5.85
N ALA A 298 18.48 24.62 -4.54
CA ALA A 298 18.49 25.93 -3.90
C ALA A 298 19.53 26.87 -4.52
N ASP A 299 20.68 26.35 -4.92
CA ASP A 299 21.76 27.14 -5.51
C ASP A 299 21.64 27.26 -7.04
N ARG A 300 21.29 26.18 -7.74
CA ARG A 300 21.42 26.09 -9.21
C ARG A 300 20.12 26.33 -9.98
N CYS A 301 18.96 25.99 -9.44
CA CYS A 301 17.68 26.10 -10.16
C CYS A 301 17.09 27.51 -10.04
N ARG A 302 17.51 28.46 -10.91
CA ARG A 302 17.06 29.86 -10.82
C ARG A 302 15.65 30.11 -11.35
N ASN A 303 15.20 29.30 -12.32
CA ASN A 303 13.92 29.46 -13.01
C ASN A 303 12.86 28.44 -12.55
N LEU A 304 13.07 27.80 -11.40
CA LEU A 304 12.19 26.74 -10.92
C LEU A 304 10.81 27.33 -10.59
N ALA A 305 9.77 26.85 -11.27
CA ALA A 305 8.39 27.30 -11.11
C ALA A 305 7.51 26.25 -10.42
N SER A 306 7.85 24.97 -10.50
CA SER A 306 7.09 23.87 -9.91
C SER A 306 7.98 22.96 -9.08
N PHE A 307 7.61 22.73 -7.83
CA PHE A 307 8.34 21.81 -6.96
C PHE A 307 7.39 20.82 -6.29
N LEU A 308 7.73 19.54 -6.36
CA LEU A 308 7.05 18.47 -5.63
C LEU A 308 8.06 17.68 -4.80
N LEU A 309 7.77 17.56 -3.51
CA LEU A 309 8.53 16.73 -2.60
C LEU A 309 7.60 15.77 -1.88
N TYR A 310 7.79 14.48 -2.12
CA TYR A 310 7.07 13.39 -1.50
C TYR A 310 8.06 12.57 -0.69
N ASP A 311 7.89 12.58 0.63
CA ASP A 311 8.63 11.80 1.62
C ASP A 311 10.17 11.86 1.49
N GLY A 312 10.79 12.70 2.30
CA GLY A 312 12.24 12.89 2.39
C GLY A 312 12.66 14.34 2.47
N GLY A 313 13.90 14.58 2.88
CA GLY A 313 14.46 15.92 3.07
C GLY A 313 14.46 16.34 4.54
N SER A 314 15.61 16.71 5.09
CA SER A 314 15.69 17.29 6.43
C SER A 314 15.03 18.66 6.49
N ARG A 315 14.58 19.03 7.69
CA ARG A 315 14.08 20.37 8.00
C ARG A 315 15.00 21.46 7.47
N ASP A 316 16.30 21.35 7.71
CA ASP A 316 17.26 22.42 7.37
C ASP A 316 17.47 22.54 5.86
N ALA A 317 17.58 21.41 5.14
CA ALA A 317 17.71 21.42 3.69
C ALA A 317 16.44 21.99 3.02
N LEU A 318 15.26 21.60 3.50
CA LEU A 318 13.99 22.12 3.01
C LEU A 318 13.85 23.62 3.31
N HIS A 319 14.18 24.05 4.53
CA HIS A 319 14.18 25.45 4.91
C HIS A 319 15.14 26.27 4.04
N HIS A 320 16.36 25.77 3.81
CA HIS A 320 17.34 26.43 2.94
C HIS A 320 16.80 26.60 1.51
N PHE A 321 16.21 25.54 0.95
CA PHE A 321 15.59 25.57 -0.37
C PHE A 321 14.44 26.57 -0.44
N ILE A 322 13.49 26.50 0.49
CA ILE A 322 12.33 27.40 0.54
C ILE A 322 12.78 28.85 0.74
N HIS A 323 13.75 29.10 1.60
CA HIS A 323 14.28 30.45 1.81
C HIS A 323 14.93 31.02 0.53
N ARG A 324 15.66 30.20 -0.23
CA ARG A 324 16.34 30.62 -1.47
C ARG A 324 15.44 30.68 -2.70
N ARG A 325 14.39 29.84 -2.77
CA ARG A 325 13.60 29.61 -4.00
C ARG A 325 12.08 29.68 -3.80
N GLY A 326 11.58 29.59 -2.59
CA GLY A 326 10.15 29.49 -2.28
C GLY A 326 9.31 30.62 -2.87
N ALA A 327 9.80 31.86 -2.80
CA ALA A 327 9.09 33.03 -3.34
C ALA A 327 8.97 33.05 -4.88
N ALA A 328 9.84 32.33 -5.60
CA ALA A 328 9.84 32.26 -7.07
C ALA A 328 8.97 31.10 -7.60
N LEU A 329 8.52 30.19 -6.72
CA LEU A 329 7.70 29.06 -7.12
C LEU A 329 6.27 29.52 -7.44
N ARG A 330 5.74 28.97 -8.54
CA ARG A 330 4.31 29.07 -8.87
C ARG A 330 3.51 27.93 -8.24
N THR A 331 4.09 26.74 -8.15
CA THR A 331 3.47 25.53 -7.58
C THR A 331 4.39 24.88 -6.56
N LEU A 332 3.87 24.63 -5.36
CA LEU A 332 4.56 23.92 -4.28
C LEU A 332 3.65 22.79 -3.76
N ASP A 333 4.03 21.53 -4.02
CA ASP A 333 3.34 20.33 -3.53
C ASP A 333 4.25 19.57 -2.55
N LEU A 334 3.93 19.67 -1.27
CA LEU A 334 4.66 19.01 -0.19
C LEU A 334 3.81 17.89 0.40
N ARG A 335 4.36 16.68 0.37
CA ARG A 335 3.77 15.47 0.96
C ARG A 335 4.75 14.91 1.96
N LEU A 336 4.88 15.64 3.04
CA LEU A 336 5.92 15.47 4.05
C LEU A 336 5.24 15.19 5.39
N PRO A 337 5.23 13.92 5.84
CA PRO A 337 4.58 13.60 7.09
C PRO A 337 5.29 14.16 8.32
N LEU A 338 6.60 14.51 8.26
CA LEU A 338 7.39 14.79 9.48
C LEU A 338 8.36 15.98 9.44
N ASP A 339 8.58 16.66 8.30
CA ASP A 339 9.67 17.67 8.22
C ASP A 339 9.20 19.13 8.05
N LEU A 340 7.93 19.36 7.71
CA LEU A 340 7.39 20.71 7.46
C LEU A 340 6.90 21.42 8.74
N HIS A 341 7.62 22.47 9.13
CA HIS A 341 7.34 23.35 10.29
C HIS A 341 6.88 24.76 9.87
N ASN A 342 6.38 25.56 10.82
CA ASN A 342 5.98 26.96 10.61
C ASN A 342 7.08 27.83 9.97
N ASP A 343 8.35 27.65 10.33
CA ASP A 343 9.48 28.46 9.83
C ASP A 343 9.55 28.44 8.30
N HIS A 344 9.20 27.31 7.68
CA HIS A 344 9.13 27.20 6.23
C HIS A 344 8.02 28.08 5.65
N LEU A 345 6.84 28.09 6.27
CA LEU A 345 5.73 28.94 5.83
C LEU A 345 6.03 30.41 6.06
N PHE A 346 6.69 30.75 7.18
CA PHE A 346 7.20 32.10 7.42
C PHE A 346 8.25 32.51 6.38
N ALA A 347 9.14 31.60 5.97
CA ALA A 347 10.12 31.87 4.92
C ALA A 347 9.46 32.10 3.54
N ILE A 348 8.33 31.44 3.24
CA ILE A 348 7.51 31.74 2.04
C ILE A 348 6.82 33.09 2.18
N ALA A 349 6.31 33.40 3.38
CA ALA A 349 5.59 34.64 3.68
C ALA A 349 6.50 35.87 3.76
N ALA A 350 7.81 35.68 4.00
CA ALA A 350 8.77 36.74 4.20
C ALA A 350 8.88 37.65 2.97
N GLU A 351 8.48 38.91 3.13
CA GLU A 351 8.65 39.95 2.11
C GLU A 351 10.09 40.43 2.09
N ASP A 352 10.88 39.94 1.14
CA ASP A 352 12.15 40.58 0.82
C ASP A 352 11.97 41.53 -0.37
N ARG A 353 12.00 42.83 -0.08
CA ARG A 353 11.76 43.92 -1.04
C ARG A 353 12.74 43.90 -2.22
N ASP A 354 13.92 43.31 -2.06
CA ASP A 354 14.89 43.14 -3.16
C ASP A 354 14.62 41.87 -3.98
N ARG A 355 14.06 40.80 -3.39
CA ARG A 355 13.74 39.55 -4.11
C ARG A 355 12.50 39.69 -5.01
N TYR A 356 11.49 40.44 -4.58
CA TYR A 356 10.20 40.53 -5.28
C TYR A 356 10.27 41.31 -6.61
N ARG A 357 11.25 42.20 -6.79
CA ARG A 357 11.45 42.95 -8.06
C ARG A 357 12.04 42.10 -9.19
N LEU A 358 12.67 40.97 -8.87
CA LEU A 358 13.36 40.09 -9.82
C LEU A 358 12.59 38.78 -10.12
N CYS A 359 11.57 38.45 -9.31
CA CYS A 359 10.82 37.21 -9.47
C CYS A 359 9.59 37.42 -10.36
N HIS A 360 9.55 36.76 -11.53
CA HIS A 360 8.43 36.86 -12.48
C HIS A 360 7.20 36.03 -12.09
N HIS A 361 7.24 35.28 -10.98
CA HIS A 361 6.19 34.33 -10.60
C HIS A 361 5.72 34.55 -9.16
N GLN A 362 4.41 34.41 -8.95
CA GLN A 362 3.76 34.40 -7.65
C GLN A 362 3.23 32.99 -7.34
N LEU A 363 3.27 32.58 -6.08
CA LEU A 363 2.77 31.28 -5.63
C LEU A 363 1.26 31.20 -5.90
N ALA A 364 0.88 30.40 -6.91
CA ALA A 364 -0.51 30.23 -7.33
C ALA A 364 -1.13 28.94 -6.78
N SER A 365 -0.32 27.92 -6.50
CA SER A 365 -0.79 26.62 -6.02
C SER A 365 0.08 26.14 -4.85
N LEU A 366 -0.56 25.97 -3.69
CA LEU A 366 0.03 25.40 -2.49
C LEU A 366 -0.72 24.13 -2.12
N ARG A 367 -0.02 23.00 -2.09
CA ARG A 367 -0.59 21.72 -1.69
C ARG A 367 0.22 21.11 -0.56
N LEU A 368 -0.42 20.97 0.59
CA LEU A 368 0.13 20.33 1.77
C LEU A 368 -0.64 19.03 2.02
N HIS A 369 0.08 17.92 2.11
CA HIS A 369 -0.50 16.61 2.36
C HIS A 369 0.14 15.98 3.60
N SER A 370 -0.69 15.63 4.59
CA SER A 370 -0.25 14.94 5.81
C SER A 370 0.80 15.71 6.63
N CYS A 371 0.83 17.03 6.54
CA CYS A 371 1.77 17.87 7.29
C CYS A 371 1.24 18.14 8.70
N CYS A 372 1.65 17.34 9.69
CA CYS A 372 1.14 17.42 11.07
C CYS A 372 1.85 18.44 11.98
N LEU A 373 3.06 18.88 11.60
CA LEU A 373 3.87 19.82 12.39
C LEU A 373 3.62 21.29 12.04
N VAL A 374 2.77 21.54 11.03
CA VAL A 374 2.33 22.88 10.69
C VAL A 374 1.23 23.31 11.67
N THR A 375 1.37 24.49 12.26
CA THR A 375 0.35 25.09 13.12
C THR A 375 -0.45 26.17 12.39
N GLY A 376 -1.55 26.63 13.01
CA GLY A 376 -2.38 27.69 12.44
C GLY A 376 -1.59 28.98 12.17
N ASP A 377 -0.59 29.30 12.99
CA ASP A 377 0.18 30.56 12.89
C ASP A 377 0.97 30.66 11.58
N GLY A 378 1.60 29.56 11.14
CA GLY A 378 2.33 29.52 9.87
C GLY A 378 1.40 29.77 8.67
N LEU A 379 0.23 29.14 8.67
CA LEU A 379 -0.77 29.32 7.61
C LEU A 379 -1.40 30.71 7.65
N ARG A 380 -1.67 31.26 8.84
CA ARG A 380 -2.21 32.63 9.00
C ARG A 380 -1.22 33.68 8.50
N SER A 381 0.05 33.55 8.88
CA SER A 381 1.12 34.46 8.42
C SER A 381 1.27 34.40 6.90
N LEU A 382 1.27 33.20 6.32
CA LEU A 382 1.30 33.05 4.86
C LEU A 382 0.08 33.71 4.21
N ALA A 383 -1.12 33.52 4.75
CA ALA A 383 -2.34 34.07 4.19
C ALA A 383 -2.37 35.61 4.20
N LEU A 384 -1.74 36.25 5.19
CA LEU A 384 -1.61 37.71 5.28
C LEU A 384 -0.55 38.29 4.33
N SER A 385 0.37 37.47 3.81
CA SER A 385 1.41 37.91 2.88
C SER A 385 0.87 38.12 1.45
N PRO A 386 1.56 38.90 0.60
CA PRO A 386 1.24 39.04 -0.83
C PRO A 386 1.27 37.70 -1.58
N ALA A 387 2.14 36.77 -1.15
CA ALA A 387 2.20 35.42 -1.70
C ALA A 387 0.90 34.65 -1.40
N GLY A 388 0.38 34.72 -0.17
CA GLY A 388 -0.88 34.11 0.21
C GLY A 388 -2.08 34.69 -0.52
N ALA A 389 -2.13 36.01 -0.69
CA ALA A 389 -3.19 36.68 -1.44
C ALA A 389 -3.23 36.31 -2.94
N ALA A 390 -2.10 35.85 -3.49
CA ALA A 390 -1.98 35.39 -4.88
C ALA A 390 -2.42 33.93 -5.10
N ILE A 391 -2.60 33.14 -4.03
CA ILE A 391 -2.94 31.71 -4.13
C ILE A 391 -4.32 31.52 -4.78
N GLU A 392 -4.34 30.76 -5.88
CA GLU A 392 -5.55 30.34 -6.60
C GLU A 392 -5.96 28.91 -6.22
N GLU A 393 -5.03 28.10 -5.72
CA GLU A 393 -5.26 26.72 -5.30
C GLU A 393 -4.63 26.43 -3.94
N LEU A 394 -5.46 25.98 -3.01
CA LEU A 394 -5.06 25.52 -1.69
C LEU A 394 -5.52 24.09 -1.48
N ALA A 395 -4.57 23.19 -1.21
CA ALA A 395 -4.86 21.84 -0.73
C ALA A 395 -4.28 21.64 0.66
N LEU A 396 -5.14 21.32 1.63
CA LEU A 396 -4.80 20.92 2.99
C LEU A 396 -5.37 19.51 3.21
N VAL A 397 -4.69 18.51 2.66
CA VAL A 397 -5.19 17.13 2.60
C VAL A 397 -4.66 16.35 3.79
N ASN A 398 -5.53 15.80 4.62
CA ASN A 398 -5.17 15.07 5.84
C ASN A 398 -4.23 15.91 6.75
N CYS A 399 -4.59 17.17 6.98
CA CYS A 399 -3.81 18.10 7.79
C CYS A 399 -4.53 18.37 9.10
N ASP A 400 -4.00 17.83 10.20
CA ASP A 400 -4.57 17.93 11.56
C ASP A 400 -4.84 19.38 12.00
N VAL A 401 -4.06 20.34 11.52
CA VAL A 401 -4.23 21.77 11.79
C VAL A 401 -5.63 22.29 11.41
N VAL A 402 -6.26 21.70 10.40
CA VAL A 402 -7.63 22.04 9.98
C VAL A 402 -8.64 21.68 11.08
N GLU A 403 -8.36 20.62 11.82
CA GLU A 403 -9.22 20.08 12.88
C GLU A 403 -8.87 20.67 14.26
N ARG A 404 -7.59 20.95 14.51
CA ARG A 404 -7.08 21.46 15.79
C ARG A 404 -7.41 22.94 16.03
N GLU A 405 -7.49 23.74 14.97
CA GLU A 405 -7.57 25.21 15.05
C GLU A 405 -8.92 25.75 14.51
N PRO A 406 -9.97 25.81 15.35
CA PRO A 406 -11.27 26.29 14.91
C PRO A 406 -11.18 27.74 14.40
N GLY A 407 -11.84 28.00 13.27
CA GLY A 407 -11.82 29.32 12.61
C GLY A 407 -10.59 29.59 11.75
N LEU A 408 -9.61 28.68 11.68
CA LEU A 408 -8.49 28.78 10.74
C LEU A 408 -8.97 28.88 9.29
N LEU A 409 -9.84 27.96 8.85
CA LEU A 409 -10.38 27.96 7.49
C LEU A 409 -11.11 29.26 7.15
N THR A 410 -11.86 29.82 8.11
CA THR A 410 -12.53 31.12 7.94
C THR A 410 -11.51 32.23 7.74
N PHE A 411 -10.44 32.28 8.54
CA PHE A 411 -9.37 33.24 8.36
C PHE A 411 -8.69 33.11 6.99
N LEU A 412 -8.32 31.88 6.59
CA LEU A 412 -7.69 31.63 5.29
C LEU A 412 -8.59 32.09 4.14
N SER A 413 -9.90 31.83 4.22
CA SER A 413 -10.85 32.28 3.21
C SER A 413 -11.05 33.79 3.12
N GLN A 414 -10.85 34.52 4.23
CA GLN A 414 -10.94 35.98 4.26
C GLN A 414 -9.67 36.64 3.72
N SER A 415 -8.51 35.99 3.83
CA SER A 415 -7.25 36.53 3.32
C SER A 415 -6.97 36.11 1.86
N MET A 416 -7.33 34.88 1.46
CA MET A 416 -7.05 34.32 0.13
C MET A 416 -8.17 34.60 -0.88
N GLN A 417 -8.32 35.86 -1.30
CA GLN A 417 -9.44 36.31 -2.15
C GLN A 417 -9.42 35.78 -3.60
N ARG A 418 -8.29 35.25 -4.07
CA ARG A 418 -8.14 34.67 -5.42
C ARG A 418 -8.40 33.17 -5.49
N LEU A 419 -8.76 32.54 -4.38
CA LEU A 419 -8.93 31.09 -4.30
C LEU A 419 -10.03 30.59 -5.26
N ARG A 420 -9.65 29.68 -6.16
CA ARG A 420 -10.52 29.02 -7.16
C ARG A 420 -10.61 27.52 -6.96
N ARG A 421 -9.56 26.89 -6.43
CA ARG A 421 -9.50 25.45 -6.18
C ARG A 421 -9.20 25.18 -4.71
N LEU A 422 -10.04 24.37 -4.08
CA LEU A 422 -9.92 24.02 -2.67
C LEU A 422 -9.99 22.50 -2.51
N ASP A 423 -8.97 21.93 -1.86
CA ASP A 423 -8.96 20.52 -1.50
C ASP A 423 -8.74 20.37 0.01
N LEU A 424 -9.78 19.92 0.71
CA LEU A 424 -9.76 19.62 2.14
C LEU A 424 -9.99 18.12 2.38
N SER A 425 -9.65 17.28 1.41
CA SER A 425 -9.89 15.85 1.47
C SER A 425 -9.21 15.22 2.70
N HIS A 426 -9.85 14.19 3.24
CA HIS A 426 -9.35 13.37 4.33
C HIS A 426 -9.14 14.10 5.67
N ASN A 427 -9.75 15.27 5.88
CA ASN A 427 -9.92 15.86 7.21
C ASN A 427 -11.22 15.31 7.80
N GLU A 428 -11.13 14.25 8.60
CA GLU A 428 -12.24 13.40 8.97
C GLU A 428 -13.15 14.03 10.04
N THR A 429 -12.59 14.88 10.91
CA THR A 429 -13.33 15.50 12.03
C THR A 429 -13.83 16.92 11.73
N MET A 430 -13.54 17.45 10.55
CA MET A 430 -13.96 18.78 10.10
C MET A 430 -15.49 18.94 10.04
N THR A 431 -16.02 20.01 10.62
CA THR A 431 -17.47 20.20 10.80
C THR A 431 -18.14 20.99 9.67
N ASP A 432 -19.45 20.79 9.46
CA ASP A 432 -20.25 21.58 8.49
C ASP A 432 -20.16 23.10 8.75
N LYS A 433 -20.04 23.51 10.02
CA LYS A 433 -19.95 24.93 10.41
C LYS A 433 -18.65 25.57 9.90
N GLU A 434 -17.53 24.86 9.96
CA GLU A 434 -16.22 25.35 9.51
C GLU A 434 -16.19 25.49 7.99
N VAL A 435 -16.65 24.45 7.28
CA VAL A 435 -16.79 24.48 5.82
C VAL A 435 -17.74 25.60 5.39
N GLY A 436 -18.91 25.70 6.02
CA GLY A 436 -19.88 26.76 5.74
C GLY A 436 -19.33 28.16 5.95
N SER A 437 -18.59 28.38 7.05
CA SER A 437 -17.97 29.68 7.37
C SER A 437 -16.85 30.04 6.38
N MET A 438 -16.08 29.06 5.92
CA MET A 438 -15.07 29.23 4.87
C MET A 438 -15.72 29.62 3.53
N LEU A 439 -16.76 28.87 3.14
CA LEU A 439 -17.48 29.09 1.88
C LEU A 439 -18.18 30.45 1.81
N ALA A 440 -18.56 31.02 2.96
CA ALA A 440 -19.17 32.35 3.02
C ALA A 440 -18.24 33.46 2.50
N SER A 441 -16.92 33.30 2.62
CA SER A 441 -15.93 34.30 2.21
C SER A 441 -15.38 34.03 0.80
N CYS A 442 -15.34 32.77 0.36
CA CYS A 442 -14.79 32.40 -0.95
C CYS A 442 -15.82 32.53 -2.09
N LYS A 443 -15.84 33.66 -2.80
CA LYS A 443 -16.84 33.91 -3.87
C LYS A 443 -16.51 33.34 -5.25
N ASN A 444 -15.27 32.90 -5.47
CA ASN A 444 -14.75 32.53 -6.80
C ASN A 444 -14.37 31.04 -6.92
N LEU A 445 -14.86 30.18 -6.03
CA LEU A 445 -14.53 28.76 -6.04
C LEU A 445 -15.16 28.04 -7.24
N VAL A 446 -14.31 27.34 -7.99
CA VAL A 446 -14.64 26.57 -9.19
C VAL A 446 -14.50 25.06 -8.91
N GLU A 447 -13.49 24.66 -8.15
CA GLU A 447 -13.22 23.25 -7.82
C GLU A 447 -13.15 23.06 -6.31
N ILE A 448 -13.93 22.11 -5.81
CA ILE A 448 -13.97 21.76 -4.38
C ILE A 448 -13.87 20.26 -4.21
N ARG A 449 -12.89 19.83 -3.41
CA ARG A 449 -12.69 18.44 -3.03
C ARG A 449 -12.78 18.30 -1.53
N LEU A 450 -13.73 17.48 -1.09
CA LEU A 450 -14.02 17.15 0.30
C LEU A 450 -13.97 15.62 0.49
N LYS A 451 -13.19 14.93 -0.34
CA LYS A 451 -13.20 13.48 -0.38
C LYS A 451 -12.79 12.91 0.98
N GLY A 452 -13.56 11.97 1.52
CA GLY A 452 -13.22 11.30 2.78
C GLY A 452 -13.47 12.12 4.04
N CYS A 453 -14.14 13.28 3.96
CA CYS A 453 -14.56 14.04 5.14
C CYS A 453 -15.84 13.41 5.72
N ARG A 454 -15.70 12.68 6.83
CA ARG A 454 -16.74 11.72 7.26
C ARG A 454 -17.89 12.33 8.04
N THR A 455 -17.61 13.44 8.70
CA THR A 455 -18.53 14.18 9.58
C THR A 455 -19.35 15.22 8.83
N LEU A 456 -18.99 15.54 7.58
CA LEU A 456 -19.77 16.48 6.76
C LEU A 456 -21.11 15.89 6.34
N THR A 457 -22.16 16.68 6.49
CA THR A 457 -23.54 16.31 6.18
C THR A 457 -24.06 17.08 4.97
N GLY A 458 -25.37 16.95 4.70
CA GLY A 458 -26.04 17.75 3.68
C GLY A 458 -25.99 19.27 3.94
N ASP A 459 -25.69 19.70 5.17
CA ASP A 459 -25.61 21.11 5.53
C ASP A 459 -24.40 21.81 4.89
N SER A 460 -23.28 21.10 4.72
CA SER A 460 -22.14 21.55 3.91
C SER A 460 -22.54 21.81 2.46
N LEU A 461 -23.33 20.92 1.86
CA LEU A 461 -23.82 21.10 0.49
C LEU A 461 -24.82 22.26 0.37
N ASN A 462 -25.70 22.42 1.36
CA ASN A 462 -26.63 23.56 1.42
C ASN A 462 -25.86 24.89 1.53
N SER A 463 -24.83 24.94 2.38
CA SER A 463 -23.94 26.10 2.51
C SER A 463 -23.19 26.37 1.21
N LEU A 464 -22.73 25.31 0.54
CA LEU A 464 -22.08 25.42 -0.76
C LEU A 464 -23.01 25.97 -1.84
N LEU A 465 -24.26 25.52 -1.91
CA LEU A 465 -25.26 26.07 -2.82
C LEU A 465 -25.52 27.55 -2.55
N LYS A 466 -25.67 27.91 -1.27
CA LYS A 466 -26.00 29.27 -0.83
C LYS A 466 -24.91 30.27 -1.24
N HIS A 467 -23.65 29.91 -1.11
CA HIS A 467 -22.53 30.84 -1.31
C HIS A 467 -21.82 30.69 -2.66
N CYS A 468 -21.59 29.46 -3.12
CA CYS A 468 -20.74 29.16 -4.29
C CYS A 468 -21.46 28.40 -5.43
N GLY A 469 -22.69 27.91 -5.22
CA GLY A 469 -23.34 26.92 -6.11
C GLY A 469 -23.55 27.35 -7.57
N LYS A 470 -23.50 28.65 -7.87
CA LYS A 470 -23.59 29.17 -9.24
C LYS A 470 -22.29 29.05 -10.04
N GLN A 471 -21.15 28.87 -9.37
CA GLN A 471 -19.82 28.91 -9.99
C GLN A 471 -19.09 27.56 -9.97
N VAL A 472 -19.38 26.68 -9.01
CA VAL A 472 -18.71 25.39 -8.86
C VAL A 472 -18.91 24.52 -10.12
N GLU A 473 -17.78 24.13 -10.72
CA GLU A 473 -17.72 23.25 -11.90
C GLU A 473 -17.35 21.82 -11.50
N LEU A 474 -16.48 21.63 -10.50
CA LEU A 474 -16.08 20.32 -10.00
C LEU A 474 -16.36 20.18 -8.51
N LEU A 475 -17.10 19.13 -8.15
CA LEU A 475 -17.31 18.71 -6.77
C LEU A 475 -16.88 17.26 -6.57
N ASP A 476 -15.96 17.02 -5.63
CA ASP A 476 -15.61 15.68 -5.14
C ASP A 476 -16.06 15.52 -3.69
N ILE A 477 -17.09 14.71 -3.49
CA ILE A 477 -17.63 14.33 -2.18
C ILE A 477 -17.56 12.82 -1.99
N SER A 478 -16.71 12.15 -2.76
CA SER A 478 -16.52 10.71 -2.62
C SER A 478 -16.06 10.38 -1.20
N ARG A 479 -16.60 9.31 -0.60
CA ARG A 479 -16.30 8.87 0.76
C ARG A 479 -16.76 9.80 1.88
N CYS A 480 -17.81 10.58 1.65
CA CYS A 480 -18.51 11.34 2.69
C CYS A 480 -19.82 10.63 3.09
N PRO A 481 -19.80 9.62 3.98
CA PRO A 481 -20.96 8.78 4.27
C PRO A 481 -22.15 9.55 4.87
N ALA A 482 -21.90 10.63 5.59
CA ALA A 482 -22.96 11.42 6.24
C ALA A 482 -23.68 12.39 5.27
N ILE A 483 -23.21 12.52 4.03
CA ILE A 483 -23.93 13.26 2.98
C ILE A 483 -24.98 12.33 2.36
N GLY A 484 -26.24 12.61 2.65
CA GLY A 484 -27.39 11.85 2.12
C GLY A 484 -27.74 12.19 0.67
N ASN A 485 -28.45 11.26 0.02
CA ASN A 485 -28.85 11.36 -1.39
C ASN A 485 -29.71 12.61 -1.66
N GLU A 486 -30.62 12.97 -0.74
CA GLU A 486 -31.48 14.14 -0.89
C GLU A 486 -30.69 15.46 -1.03
N ALA A 487 -29.59 15.58 -0.27
CA ALA A 487 -28.72 16.76 -0.33
C ALA A 487 -27.97 16.84 -1.68
N ILE A 488 -27.58 15.69 -2.23
CA ILE A 488 -26.93 15.59 -3.54
C ILE A 488 -27.93 15.95 -4.65
N ASP A 489 -29.15 15.43 -4.58
CA ASP A 489 -30.22 15.71 -5.55
C ASP A 489 -30.54 17.22 -5.58
N LYS A 490 -30.67 17.83 -4.39
CA LYS A 490 -30.85 19.28 -4.24
C LYS A 490 -29.65 20.07 -4.76
N PHE A 491 -28.43 19.58 -4.55
CA PHE A 491 -27.22 20.22 -5.06
C PHE A 491 -27.17 20.21 -6.58
N VAL A 492 -27.29 19.03 -7.18
CA VAL A 492 -27.17 18.85 -8.63
C VAL A 492 -28.23 19.66 -9.38
N THR A 493 -29.48 19.65 -8.90
CA THR A 493 -30.59 20.37 -9.56
C THR A 493 -30.42 21.90 -9.54
N ASN A 494 -29.78 22.45 -8.50
CA ASN A 494 -29.61 23.89 -8.31
C ASN A 494 -28.22 24.42 -8.71
N ALA A 495 -27.23 23.55 -8.93
CA ALA A 495 -25.90 23.94 -9.35
C ALA A 495 -25.89 24.40 -10.81
N GLY A 496 -25.52 25.68 -11.03
CA GLY A 496 -25.67 26.33 -12.34
C GLY A 496 -24.63 25.91 -13.38
N ARG A 497 -23.38 25.66 -12.94
CA ARG A 497 -22.21 25.43 -13.80
C ARG A 497 -21.50 24.08 -13.58
N LEU A 498 -22.09 23.18 -12.80
CA LEU A 498 -21.49 21.89 -12.49
C LEU A 498 -21.20 21.11 -13.79
N SER A 499 -19.93 20.77 -14.01
CA SER A 499 -19.44 20.03 -15.18
C SER A 499 -18.92 18.65 -14.81
N GLN A 500 -18.47 18.45 -13.57
CA GLN A 500 -17.97 17.18 -13.06
C GLN A 500 -18.42 16.94 -11.60
N LEU A 501 -19.00 15.76 -11.36
CA LEU A 501 -19.36 15.29 -10.02
C LEU A 501 -18.65 13.96 -9.75
N ILE A 502 -17.97 13.88 -8.61
CA ILE A 502 -17.30 12.67 -8.13
C ILE A 502 -17.97 12.23 -6.84
N VAL A 503 -18.62 11.07 -6.88
CA VAL A 503 -19.44 10.53 -5.78
C VAL A 503 -19.55 9.01 -5.91
N GLU A 504 -19.91 8.30 -4.86
CA GLU A 504 -20.15 6.86 -4.92
C GLU A 504 -21.41 6.51 -5.73
N GLU A 505 -21.40 5.35 -6.41
CA GLU A 505 -22.50 4.94 -7.30
C GLU A 505 -23.83 4.73 -6.58
N ASP A 506 -23.79 4.31 -5.32
CA ASP A 506 -24.94 4.04 -4.44
C ASP A 506 -25.67 5.31 -3.96
N LYS A 507 -25.01 6.46 -4.00
CA LYS A 507 -25.60 7.76 -3.61
C LYS A 507 -26.28 8.52 -4.75
N VAL A 508 -26.16 8.02 -5.99
CA VAL A 508 -26.73 8.68 -7.17
C VAL A 508 -28.09 8.07 -7.52
N THR A 509 -29.15 8.83 -7.30
CA THR A 509 -30.51 8.44 -7.68
C THR A 509 -30.66 8.39 -9.21
N GLU A 510 -31.60 7.58 -9.71
CA GLU A 510 -31.87 7.47 -11.16
C GLU A 510 -32.33 8.82 -11.75
N ALA A 511 -33.03 9.63 -10.95
CA ALA A 511 -33.41 10.99 -11.30
C ALA A 511 -32.19 11.89 -11.54
N VAL A 512 -31.20 11.85 -10.64
CA VAL A 512 -29.93 12.59 -10.81
C VAL A 512 -29.14 12.06 -12.00
N ARG A 513 -29.04 10.74 -12.19
CA ARG A 513 -28.36 10.15 -13.35
C ARG A 513 -28.97 10.63 -14.67
N ALA A 514 -30.30 10.69 -14.76
CA ALA A 514 -31.01 11.25 -15.90
C ALA A 514 -30.75 12.75 -16.08
N TRP A 515 -30.73 13.52 -14.99
CA TRP A 515 -30.47 14.96 -15.02
C TRP A 515 -29.03 15.29 -15.46
N LEU A 516 -28.03 14.61 -14.89
CA LEU A 516 -26.62 14.72 -15.26
C LEU A 516 -26.41 14.38 -16.74
N SER A 517 -27.09 13.34 -17.22
CA SER A 517 -27.05 12.95 -18.64
C SER A 517 -27.65 14.01 -19.56
N ARG A 518 -28.76 14.64 -19.16
CA ARG A 518 -29.39 15.74 -19.93
C ARG A 518 -28.49 16.98 -20.01
N LYS A 519 -27.76 17.30 -18.94
CA LYS A 519 -26.82 18.44 -18.88
C LYS A 519 -25.39 18.13 -19.33
N ALA A 520 -25.12 16.90 -19.80
CA ALA A 520 -23.80 16.44 -20.20
C ALA A 520 -22.71 16.57 -19.11
N ILE A 521 -23.10 16.40 -17.84
CA ILE A 521 -22.21 16.49 -16.69
C ILE A 521 -21.46 15.17 -16.52
N LYS A 522 -20.14 15.24 -16.34
CA LYS A 522 -19.29 14.06 -16.16
C LYS A 522 -19.46 13.50 -14.75
N LEU A 523 -20.19 12.40 -14.64
CA LEU A 523 -20.28 11.61 -13.43
C LEU A 523 -19.10 10.62 -13.36
N ILE A 524 -18.29 10.73 -12.31
CA ILE A 524 -17.30 9.72 -11.96
C ILE A 524 -17.85 8.98 -10.74
N ALA A 525 -18.66 7.97 -11.02
CA ALA A 525 -19.20 7.07 -10.02
C ALA A 525 -18.24 5.91 -9.79
N PHE A 526 -17.87 5.66 -8.54
CA PHE A 526 -17.06 4.51 -8.17
C PHE A 526 -17.94 3.44 -7.55
N LYS A 527 -17.76 2.18 -7.96
CA LYS A 527 -18.35 1.05 -7.25
C LYS A 527 -17.73 0.94 -5.86
N PRO A 528 -18.51 0.61 -4.82
CA PRO A 528 -17.95 0.29 -3.50
C PRO A 528 -16.85 -0.78 -3.58
N SER A 529 -16.97 -1.72 -4.53
CA SER A 529 -16.06 -2.84 -4.77
C SER A 529 -14.73 -2.49 -5.45
N ASP A 530 -14.63 -1.36 -6.17
CA ASP A 530 -13.40 -0.97 -6.91
C ASP A 530 -12.29 -0.45 -5.98
N PHE A 531 -12.51 -0.50 -4.66
CA PHE A 531 -11.56 -0.01 -3.66
C PHE A 531 -11.38 -0.92 -2.44
N GLU A 532 -11.92 -2.15 -2.47
CA GLU A 532 -11.68 -3.16 -1.42
C GLU A 532 -10.18 -3.49 -1.24
N LEU A 533 -9.31 -3.13 -2.21
CA LEU A 533 -7.85 -3.27 -2.12
C LEU A 533 -7.12 -2.17 -1.30
N ARG A 534 -7.82 -1.15 -0.80
CA ARG A 534 -7.21 -0.10 0.06
C ARG A 534 -8.10 0.41 1.20
N LYS A 535 -9.30 -0.17 1.40
CA LYS A 535 -10.33 0.34 2.34
C LYS A 535 -10.45 -0.41 3.68
N ALA A 536 -9.78 -1.55 3.87
CA ALA A 536 -9.93 -2.29 5.12
C ALA A 536 -9.21 -1.64 6.33
N ALA A 537 -8.33 -0.64 6.12
CA ALA A 537 -7.38 -0.18 7.13
C ALA A 537 -7.73 1.09 7.91
N THR A 538 -8.94 1.68 7.83
CA THR A 538 -9.11 3.03 8.47
C THR A 538 -10.46 3.44 9.04
N MET A 539 -11.49 2.60 9.19
CA MET A 539 -12.58 2.90 10.17
C MET A 539 -13.72 1.89 10.09
N ARG A 540 -13.87 1.14 11.18
CA ARG A 540 -15.18 0.76 11.73
C ARG A 540 -15.05 0.74 13.24
N ARG A 541 -15.18 1.90 13.90
CA ARG A 541 -15.60 1.97 15.31
C ARG A 541 -16.29 3.31 15.60
N SER A 542 -17.62 3.27 15.63
CA SER A 542 -18.43 3.88 16.71
C SER A 542 -19.79 3.16 16.73
N SER A 543 -20.26 2.93 17.95
CA SER A 543 -21.08 1.79 18.38
C SER A 543 -22.60 2.06 18.34
N PRO A 544 -23.44 1.02 18.35
CA PRO A 544 -24.76 1.07 18.98
C PRO A 544 -24.81 0.08 20.16
N ILE A 545 -24.08 0.36 21.24
CA ILE A 545 -24.13 -0.49 22.46
C ILE A 545 -24.66 0.26 23.69
N LEU A 546 -24.75 1.59 23.66
CA LEU A 546 -25.25 2.36 24.80
C LEU A 546 -26.75 2.19 25.10
N ARG A 547 -27.52 1.48 24.25
CA ARG A 547 -28.96 1.26 24.46
C ARG A 547 -29.33 -0.09 25.08
N ARG A 548 -28.36 -0.98 25.33
CA ARG A 548 -28.58 -2.30 25.96
C ARG A 548 -28.07 -2.41 27.40
N LEU A 549 -27.45 -1.36 27.93
CA LEU A 549 -26.84 -1.32 29.27
C LEU A 549 -27.81 -1.04 30.43
N LEU A 550 -29.13 -1.01 30.19
CA LEU A 550 -30.15 -0.77 31.22
C LEU A 550 -31.14 -1.93 31.41
N SER A 551 -30.84 -3.14 30.95
CA SER A 551 -31.66 -4.31 31.27
C SER A 551 -30.83 -5.58 31.44
N GLY A 552 -30.69 -6.05 32.68
CA GLY A 552 -30.26 -7.42 32.99
C GLY A 552 -29.23 -7.53 34.11
N ALA A 553 -29.68 -7.36 35.35
CA ALA A 553 -29.00 -7.87 36.53
C ALA A 553 -29.48 -9.31 36.85
N ALA A 554 -28.65 -10.07 37.58
CA ALA A 554 -28.77 -11.48 38.05
C ALA A 554 -28.14 -12.53 37.09
N ALA A 555 -27.36 -13.54 37.50
CA ALA A 555 -26.94 -14.13 38.78
C ALA A 555 -25.53 -14.78 38.58
N GLY A 556 -24.65 -14.93 39.57
CA GLY A 556 -24.58 -16.10 40.44
C GLY A 556 -23.31 -16.97 40.20
N SER A 557 -22.37 -16.92 41.16
CA SER A 557 -21.19 -17.76 41.47
C SER A 557 -20.78 -19.01 40.65
N SER A 558 -19.47 -19.13 40.36
CA SER A 558 -18.62 -20.29 40.73
C SER A 558 -17.12 -20.01 40.50
N ALA A 559 -16.28 -20.27 41.49
CA ALA A 559 -14.82 -20.28 41.37
C ALA A 559 -14.36 -21.52 40.59
N GLY A 560 -13.48 -21.36 39.57
CA GLY A 560 -12.88 -22.50 38.87
C GLY A 560 -12.25 -22.17 37.50
N ALA A 561 -10.91 -22.27 37.46
CA ALA A 561 -9.99 -22.15 36.32
C ALA A 561 -10.02 -20.84 35.52
N ARG A 562 -8.86 -20.16 35.41
CA ARG A 562 -8.66 -18.95 34.58
C ARG A 562 -8.64 -19.33 33.09
N ARG A 563 -9.47 -18.68 32.28
CA ARG A 563 -9.81 -19.03 30.89
C ARG A 563 -9.32 -17.94 29.94
N SER A 564 -8.75 -18.31 28.79
CA SER A 564 -8.17 -17.38 27.80
C SER A 564 -9.09 -17.24 26.58
N ILE A 565 -9.69 -16.06 26.39
CA ILE A 565 -10.51 -15.63 25.27
C ILE A 565 -9.65 -14.69 24.41
N THR A 566 -9.50 -15.02 23.13
CA THR A 566 -8.91 -14.18 22.09
C THR A 566 -9.97 -13.21 21.55
N TYR A 567 -9.64 -11.92 21.44
CA TYR A 567 -10.60 -10.89 21.03
C TYR A 567 -10.95 -10.97 19.53
N MET A 568 -12.23 -11.20 19.22
CA MET A 568 -12.91 -10.77 17.98
C MET A 568 -14.44 -10.70 18.18
N PRO A 569 -15.14 -9.72 17.59
CA PRO A 569 -16.58 -9.50 17.81
C PRO A 569 -17.42 -10.23 16.76
N ARG A 570 -17.54 -11.56 16.84
CA ARG A 570 -18.64 -12.28 16.14
C ARG A 570 -19.14 -13.44 17.00
N PRO A 571 -20.41 -13.42 17.43
CA PRO A 571 -21.07 -14.63 17.94
C PRO A 571 -21.11 -15.69 16.84
N GLY A 572 -20.63 -16.90 17.14
CA GLY A 572 -20.88 -18.07 16.31
C GLY A 572 -22.31 -18.58 16.57
N ASP A 573 -22.99 -18.96 15.51
CA ASP A 573 -24.33 -19.57 15.45
C ASP A 573 -24.32 -21.10 15.65
N GLY A 574 -23.18 -21.69 16.01
CA GLY A 574 -23.03 -23.14 16.18
C GLY A 574 -22.78 -23.92 14.89
N THR A 575 -22.73 -23.28 13.72
CA THR A 575 -22.47 -23.98 12.45
C THR A 575 -21.00 -24.40 12.31
N PRO A 576 -20.69 -25.55 11.68
CA PRO A 576 -19.32 -25.94 11.36
C PRO A 576 -18.56 -24.83 10.62
N ARG A 577 -17.30 -24.57 11.02
CA ARG A 577 -16.48 -23.47 10.47
C ARG A 577 -15.31 -24.01 9.63
N PRO A 578 -15.09 -23.49 8.41
CA PRO A 578 -13.86 -23.76 7.68
C PRO A 578 -12.67 -23.11 8.40
N VAL A 579 -11.57 -23.84 8.51
CA VAL A 579 -10.29 -23.35 9.02
C VAL A 579 -9.21 -23.68 8.01
N THR A 580 -8.43 -22.68 7.60
CA THR A 580 -7.25 -22.93 6.77
C THR A 580 -6.19 -23.66 7.61
N LEU A 581 -5.64 -24.76 7.11
CA LEU A 581 -4.59 -25.52 7.77
C LEU A 581 -3.30 -25.45 6.94
N ILE A 582 -2.22 -25.01 7.56
CA ILE A 582 -0.88 -25.05 6.97
C ILE A 582 -0.04 -26.04 7.79
N PRO A 583 0.25 -27.26 7.30
CA PRO A 583 1.07 -28.23 8.02
C PRO A 583 2.45 -27.68 8.40
N GLY A 584 3.08 -26.95 7.47
CA GLY A 584 4.40 -26.35 7.63
C GLY A 584 5.54 -27.37 7.53
N ASP A 585 6.70 -27.02 8.09
CA ASP A 585 7.94 -27.76 7.94
C ASP A 585 8.33 -28.54 9.21
N GLY A 586 9.29 -29.45 9.04
CA GLY A 586 9.88 -30.22 10.14
C GLY A 586 8.82 -31.02 10.90
N ILE A 587 8.65 -30.75 12.19
CA ILE A 587 7.65 -31.43 13.03
C ILE A 587 6.20 -30.97 12.75
N GLY A 588 6.00 -29.90 11.97
CA GLY A 588 4.71 -29.28 11.67
C GLY A 588 3.62 -30.27 11.22
N PRO A 589 3.86 -31.11 10.20
CA PRO A 589 2.91 -32.13 9.74
C PRO A 589 2.51 -33.14 10.83
N LEU A 590 3.45 -33.54 11.70
CA LEU A 590 3.15 -34.47 12.80
C LEU A 590 2.21 -33.84 13.83
N VAL A 591 2.48 -32.61 14.26
CA VAL A 591 1.69 -31.94 15.30
C VAL A 591 0.36 -31.41 14.77
N THR A 592 0.28 -30.99 13.50
CA THR A 592 -0.99 -30.62 12.86
C THR A 592 -1.85 -31.85 12.59
N GLY A 593 -1.24 -32.99 12.20
CA GLY A 593 -1.89 -34.29 12.13
C GLY A 593 -2.48 -34.73 13.46
N ALA A 594 -1.73 -34.56 14.57
CA ALA A 594 -2.22 -34.80 15.92
C ALA A 594 -3.47 -33.97 16.26
N VAL A 595 -3.47 -32.67 15.93
CA VAL A 595 -4.65 -31.81 16.11
C VAL A 595 -5.85 -32.33 15.31
N ARG A 596 -5.66 -32.71 14.05
CA ARG A 596 -6.75 -33.24 13.20
C ARG A 596 -7.39 -34.48 13.83
N GLN A 597 -6.60 -35.44 14.29
CA GLN A 597 -7.09 -36.66 14.93
C GLN A 597 -7.93 -36.36 16.17
N VAL A 598 -7.45 -35.47 17.04
CA VAL A 598 -8.17 -35.10 18.27
C VAL A 598 -9.47 -34.33 17.95
N MET A 599 -9.43 -33.42 16.98
CA MET A 599 -10.62 -32.66 16.52
C MET A 599 -11.69 -33.57 15.94
N GLU A 600 -11.29 -34.57 15.15
CA GLU A 600 -12.16 -35.58 14.57
C GLU A 600 -12.78 -36.47 15.67
N ALA A 601 -11.96 -36.96 16.61
CA ALA A 601 -12.41 -37.81 17.71
C ALA A 601 -13.43 -37.12 18.63
N MET A 602 -13.31 -35.80 18.85
CA MET A 602 -14.29 -35.06 19.65
C MET A 602 -15.49 -34.53 18.85
N HIS A 603 -15.55 -34.80 17.53
CA HIS A 603 -16.55 -34.26 16.59
C HIS A 603 -16.65 -32.73 16.65
N ALA A 604 -15.50 -32.07 16.63
CA ALA A 604 -15.44 -30.61 16.65
C ALA A 604 -16.13 -30.00 15.42
N PRO A 605 -16.88 -28.88 15.56
CA PRO A 605 -17.57 -28.21 14.46
C PRO A 605 -16.59 -27.37 13.61
N VAL A 606 -15.50 -27.99 13.16
CA VAL A 606 -14.49 -27.38 12.30
C VAL A 606 -14.07 -28.38 11.22
N TYR A 607 -13.81 -27.89 10.02
CA TYR A 607 -13.21 -28.69 8.95
C TYR A 607 -12.02 -27.94 8.36
N PHE A 608 -10.96 -28.69 8.04
CA PHE A 608 -9.68 -28.11 7.65
C PHE A 608 -9.51 -28.09 6.13
N GLU A 609 -9.29 -26.90 5.58
CA GLU A 609 -8.81 -26.72 4.21
C GLU A 609 -7.28 -26.69 4.23
N THR A 610 -6.64 -27.79 3.84
CA THR A 610 -5.20 -27.97 3.99
C THR A 610 -4.45 -27.45 2.76
N TYR A 611 -3.40 -26.67 3.00
CA TYR A 611 -2.50 -26.16 1.96
C TYR A 611 -1.05 -26.43 2.35
N GLU A 612 -0.28 -27.01 1.43
CA GLU A 612 1.15 -27.23 1.62
C GLU A 612 1.90 -25.92 1.40
N VAL A 613 2.55 -25.44 2.45
CA VAL A 613 3.40 -24.25 2.41
C VAL A 613 4.69 -24.59 3.15
N HIS A 614 5.81 -24.36 2.48
CA HIS A 614 7.15 -24.65 2.99
C HIS A 614 7.96 -23.36 3.13
N GLY A 615 8.79 -23.28 4.17
CA GLY A 615 9.57 -22.10 4.53
C GLY A 615 10.66 -21.69 3.53
N ASP A 616 11.02 -22.60 2.61
CA ASP A 616 11.93 -22.37 1.50
C ASP A 616 11.24 -21.74 0.26
N MET A 617 9.91 -21.72 0.23
CA MET A 617 9.16 -21.02 -0.81
C MET A 617 9.48 -19.52 -0.80
N THR A 618 9.50 -18.90 -1.98
CA THR A 618 9.83 -17.48 -2.11
C THR A 618 8.73 -16.57 -1.54
N THR A 619 7.47 -16.99 -1.66
CA THR A 619 6.30 -16.27 -1.16
C THR A 619 5.20 -17.26 -0.78
N VAL A 620 4.34 -16.88 0.17
CA VAL A 620 3.10 -17.64 0.46
C VAL A 620 2.22 -17.67 -0.79
N PRO A 621 1.73 -18.85 -1.23
CA PRO A 621 0.87 -18.95 -2.41
C PRO A 621 -0.40 -18.09 -2.26
N PRO A 622 -0.83 -17.39 -3.33
CA PRO A 622 -2.01 -16.51 -3.26
C PRO A 622 -3.28 -17.23 -2.80
N GLU A 623 -3.51 -18.48 -3.21
CA GLU A 623 -4.69 -19.25 -2.79
C GLU A 623 -4.75 -19.48 -1.28
N VAL A 624 -3.60 -19.53 -0.61
CA VAL A 624 -3.52 -19.68 0.85
C VAL A 624 -3.94 -18.39 1.53
N ILE A 625 -3.43 -17.24 1.06
CA ILE A 625 -3.85 -15.92 1.57
C ILE A 625 -5.35 -15.71 1.34
N GLU A 626 -5.86 -16.10 0.17
CA GLU A 626 -7.29 -16.03 -0.16
C GLU A 626 -8.13 -16.95 0.73
N SER A 627 -7.65 -18.18 1.00
CA SER A 627 -8.29 -19.10 1.95
C SER A 627 -8.35 -18.48 3.35
N ILE A 628 -7.26 -17.92 3.86
CA ILE A 628 -7.25 -17.26 5.19
C ILE A 628 -8.17 -16.04 5.19
N ARG A 629 -8.20 -15.24 4.12
CA ARG A 629 -9.11 -14.10 3.98
C ARG A 629 -10.57 -14.51 3.90
N ARG A 630 -10.88 -15.68 3.33
CA ARG A 630 -12.24 -16.24 3.26
C ARG A 630 -12.68 -16.84 4.60
N ASN A 631 -11.83 -17.70 5.18
CA ASN A 631 -12.12 -18.45 6.40
C ASN A 631 -11.92 -17.64 7.68
N LYS A 632 -11.15 -16.54 7.60
CA LYS A 632 -10.75 -15.64 8.70
C LYS A 632 -9.83 -16.26 9.77
N VAL A 633 -9.75 -17.59 9.82
CA VAL A 633 -8.99 -18.34 10.81
C VAL A 633 -8.07 -19.34 10.12
N CYS A 634 -6.83 -19.40 10.60
CA CYS A 634 -5.82 -20.36 10.19
C CYS A 634 -5.22 -21.05 11.40
N LEU A 635 -4.94 -22.35 11.28
CA LEU A 635 -4.06 -23.09 12.17
C LEU A 635 -2.80 -23.46 11.38
N LYS A 636 -1.62 -23.20 11.92
CA LYS A 636 -0.37 -23.55 11.23
C LYS A 636 0.66 -24.24 12.10
N GLY A 637 1.45 -25.11 11.49
CA GLY A 637 2.73 -25.58 12.02
C GLY A 637 3.84 -24.53 11.89
N GLY A 638 5.06 -24.92 12.28
CA GLY A 638 6.25 -24.08 12.14
C GLY A 638 6.67 -23.98 10.67
N LEU A 639 7.04 -22.78 10.21
CA LEU A 639 7.63 -22.57 8.89
C LEU A 639 9.10 -22.21 9.06
N ALA A 640 9.98 -22.92 8.35
CA ALA A 640 11.41 -22.68 8.38
C ALA A 640 11.70 -21.26 7.89
N THR A 641 12.79 -20.67 8.35
CA THR A 641 13.27 -19.40 7.82
C THR A 641 14.75 -19.56 7.49
N PRO A 642 15.16 -19.44 6.22
CA PRO A 642 16.56 -19.59 5.84
C PRO A 642 17.41 -18.53 6.56
N VAL A 643 18.55 -18.95 7.11
CA VAL A 643 19.50 -18.07 7.80
C VAL A 643 20.54 -17.59 6.80
N GLY A 644 20.74 -16.27 6.70
CA GLY A 644 21.73 -15.65 5.81
C GLY A 644 21.13 -15.15 4.50
N GLY A 645 20.69 -13.88 4.51
CA GLY A 645 20.45 -12.99 3.35
C GLY A 645 19.72 -13.51 2.12
N GLY A 646 18.58 -12.91 1.76
CA GLY A 646 18.05 -12.96 0.40
C GLY A 646 16.56 -13.30 0.22
N VAL A 647 15.88 -13.81 1.26
CA VAL A 647 14.43 -14.09 1.23
C VAL A 647 13.78 -13.61 2.53
N SER A 648 12.67 -12.88 2.43
CA SER A 648 11.88 -12.47 3.59
C SER A 648 11.17 -13.67 4.20
N SER A 649 11.26 -13.87 5.52
CA SER A 649 10.57 -14.95 6.24
C SER A 649 9.07 -15.01 5.88
N LEU A 650 8.58 -16.18 5.47
CA LEU A 650 7.15 -16.38 5.17
C LEU A 650 6.26 -16.12 6.39
N ASN A 651 6.76 -16.38 7.61
CA ASN A 651 6.04 -16.02 8.83
C ASN A 651 5.84 -14.49 8.93
N VAL A 652 6.85 -13.70 8.57
CA VAL A 652 6.74 -12.23 8.51
C VAL A 652 5.82 -11.80 7.38
N GLN A 653 5.87 -12.47 6.22
CA GLN A 653 4.96 -12.20 5.11
C GLN A 653 3.50 -12.41 5.53
N LEU A 654 3.15 -13.54 6.14
CA LEU A 654 1.80 -13.81 6.66
C LEU A 654 1.33 -12.73 7.63
N ARG A 655 2.20 -12.31 8.56
CA ARG A 655 1.87 -11.26 9.55
C ARG A 655 1.58 -9.92 8.90
N LYS A 656 2.37 -9.54 7.89
CA LYS A 656 2.20 -8.27 7.16
C LYS A 656 0.98 -8.29 6.22
N GLU A 657 0.82 -9.34 5.41
CA GLU A 657 -0.26 -9.48 4.42
C GLU A 657 -1.66 -9.56 5.03
N LEU A 658 -1.75 -10.07 6.26
CA LEU A 658 -3.01 -10.26 7.00
C LEU A 658 -3.20 -9.25 8.15
N ASP A 659 -2.24 -8.33 8.34
CA ASP A 659 -2.16 -7.36 9.46
C ASP A 659 -2.38 -8.02 10.83
N LEU A 660 -1.66 -9.11 11.10
CA LEU A 660 -1.71 -9.86 12.36
C LEU A 660 -0.87 -9.17 13.44
N TYR A 661 -1.32 -7.98 13.87
CA TYR A 661 -0.55 -7.04 14.67
C TYR A 661 -0.28 -7.46 16.12
N ALA A 662 -1.05 -8.39 16.69
CA ALA A 662 -0.88 -8.86 18.05
C ALA A 662 -0.45 -10.33 18.08
N SER A 663 0.78 -10.60 18.53
CA SER A 663 1.22 -11.95 18.87
C SER A 663 0.92 -12.22 20.36
N LEU A 664 0.26 -13.34 20.65
CA LEU A 664 -0.20 -13.73 21.97
C LEU A 664 0.46 -15.05 22.36
N VAL A 665 1.08 -15.09 23.54
CA VAL A 665 1.67 -16.31 24.12
C VAL A 665 1.19 -16.43 25.57
N HIS A 666 0.57 -17.55 25.91
CA HIS A 666 0.11 -17.82 27.27
C HIS A 666 1.07 -18.79 27.95
N CYS A 667 1.88 -18.27 28.86
CA CYS A 667 2.90 -19.02 29.60
C CYS A 667 2.39 -19.35 31.00
N PHE A 668 2.07 -20.61 31.25
CA PHE A 668 1.54 -21.03 32.54
C PHE A 668 2.12 -22.37 32.98
N ASN A 669 2.25 -22.60 34.28
CA ASN A 669 2.65 -23.91 34.79
C ASN A 669 1.53 -24.93 34.52
N LEU A 670 1.85 -25.98 33.78
CA LEU A 670 0.96 -27.12 33.60
C LEU A 670 0.98 -28.00 34.86
N PRO A 671 -0.18 -28.33 35.46
CA PRO A 671 -0.24 -29.24 36.59
C PRO A 671 0.50 -30.55 36.32
N GLY A 672 1.29 -31.00 37.29
CA GLY A 672 2.10 -32.22 37.23
C GLY A 672 3.40 -32.12 36.42
N LEU A 673 3.62 -31.06 35.62
CA LEU A 673 4.90 -30.85 34.94
C LEU A 673 5.88 -30.12 35.89
N PRO A 674 6.99 -30.74 36.29
CA PRO A 674 7.93 -30.11 37.21
C PRO A 674 8.70 -28.97 36.53
N THR A 675 8.72 -27.81 37.17
CA THR A 675 9.44 -26.60 36.73
C THR A 675 10.18 -25.98 37.92
N ARG A 676 11.14 -25.07 37.65
CA ARG A 676 11.87 -24.36 38.73
C ARG A 676 11.00 -23.36 39.49
N HIS A 677 10.01 -22.79 38.80
CA HIS A 677 9.07 -21.82 39.36
C HIS A 677 7.66 -22.39 39.34
N GLU A 678 6.85 -22.00 40.32
CA GLU A 678 5.45 -22.40 40.47
C GLU A 678 4.54 -21.17 40.38
N ASN A 679 3.24 -21.40 40.15
CA ASN A 679 2.20 -20.37 40.09
C ASN A 679 2.43 -19.27 39.03
N VAL A 680 3.15 -19.61 37.96
CA VAL A 680 3.34 -18.76 36.78
C VAL A 680 2.09 -18.86 35.90
N ASP A 681 1.53 -17.70 35.55
CA ASP A 681 0.38 -17.55 34.65
C ASP A 681 0.45 -16.17 33.99
N ILE A 682 1.32 -16.07 32.98
CA ILE A 682 1.70 -14.83 32.31
C ILE A 682 1.19 -14.86 30.88
N VAL A 683 0.63 -13.75 30.42
CA VAL A 683 0.25 -13.58 29.01
C VAL A 683 1.13 -12.50 28.39
N VAL A 684 1.90 -12.87 27.38
CA VAL A 684 2.75 -11.93 26.63
C VAL A 684 2.03 -11.52 25.35
N ILE A 685 1.75 -10.22 25.22
CA ILE A 685 1.12 -9.59 24.07
C ILE A 685 2.17 -8.70 23.39
N ARG A 686 2.60 -9.14 22.22
CA ARG A 686 3.69 -8.56 21.46
C ARG A 686 3.16 -7.86 20.21
N GLU A 687 3.61 -6.62 19.99
CA GLU A 687 3.47 -5.94 18.70
C GLU A 687 4.19 -6.74 17.61
N ASN A 688 3.55 -6.99 16.46
CA ASN A 688 3.99 -8.02 15.52
C ASN A 688 4.20 -7.54 14.07
N THR A 689 4.13 -6.23 13.82
CA THR A 689 4.15 -5.62 12.48
C THR A 689 5.20 -4.51 12.28
N GLU A 690 5.74 -3.93 13.35
CA GLU A 690 6.77 -2.88 13.28
C GLU A 690 7.97 -3.19 14.20
N GLY A 691 8.70 -2.16 14.63
CA GLY A 691 9.91 -2.28 15.43
C GLY A 691 11.10 -2.74 14.59
N GLU A 692 11.97 -3.50 15.23
CA GLU A 692 13.19 -4.06 14.64
C GLU A 692 12.88 -5.08 13.52
N TYR A 693 11.69 -5.68 13.54
CA TYR A 693 11.22 -6.63 12.52
C TYR A 693 10.67 -5.96 11.25
N SER A 694 10.77 -4.63 11.17
CA SER A 694 10.56 -3.90 9.92
C SER A 694 11.55 -4.35 8.84
N GLY A 695 12.72 -4.84 9.24
CA GLY A 695 13.75 -5.40 8.34
C GLY A 695 14.41 -4.33 7.47
N LEU A 696 14.47 -3.10 7.98
CA LEU A 696 15.06 -1.96 7.30
C LEU A 696 16.53 -1.85 7.68
N GLU A 697 17.35 -2.62 6.99
CA GLU A 697 18.80 -2.66 7.18
C GLU A 697 19.52 -2.21 5.92
N HIS A 698 20.63 -1.49 6.09
CA HIS A 698 21.53 -1.16 5.00
C HIS A 698 22.96 -1.01 5.51
N GLU A 699 23.92 -1.31 4.65
CA GLU A 699 25.33 -1.07 4.93
C GLU A 699 25.70 0.31 4.39
N VAL A 700 25.97 1.26 5.29
CA VAL A 700 26.26 2.66 4.96
C VAL A 700 27.61 2.79 4.25
N VAL A 701 28.62 2.10 4.79
CA VAL A 701 29.94 1.88 4.18
C VAL A 701 30.39 0.45 4.52
N PRO A 702 31.33 -0.16 3.78
CA PRO A 702 31.81 -1.51 4.08
C PRO A 702 32.20 -1.67 5.56
N GLY A 703 31.55 -2.60 6.27
CA GLY A 703 31.71 -2.84 7.70
C GLY A 703 30.80 -2.04 8.63
N VAL A 704 29.95 -1.14 8.11
CA VAL A 704 29.03 -0.30 8.90
C VAL A 704 27.59 -0.56 8.50
N VAL A 705 26.90 -1.37 9.30
CA VAL A 705 25.49 -1.73 9.07
C VAL A 705 24.59 -0.93 10.00
N GLU A 706 23.61 -0.24 9.42
CA GLU A 706 22.53 0.41 10.14
C GLU A 706 21.25 -0.43 10.07
N SER A 707 20.59 -0.60 11.22
CA SER A 707 19.26 -1.21 11.34
C SER A 707 18.28 -0.17 11.88
N LEU A 708 17.29 0.20 11.08
CA LEU A 708 16.30 1.23 11.43
C LEU A 708 15.12 0.61 12.18
N LYS A 709 15.04 0.88 13.48
CA LYS A 709 13.86 0.58 14.30
C LYS A 709 12.78 1.65 14.10
N VAL A 710 11.60 1.23 13.66
CA VAL A 710 10.44 2.12 13.48
C VAL A 710 9.36 1.78 14.49
N ILE A 711 8.95 2.75 15.31
CA ILE A 711 7.80 2.65 16.21
C ILE A 711 6.81 3.75 15.85
N THR A 712 5.53 3.41 15.75
CA THR A 712 4.48 4.37 15.40
C THR A 712 3.42 4.44 16.50
N LYS A 713 2.81 5.62 16.65
CA LYS A 713 1.70 5.83 17.60
C LYS A 713 0.52 4.91 17.29
N PHE A 714 0.18 4.75 16.01
CA PHE A 714 -0.90 3.88 15.56
C PHE A 714 -0.72 2.42 16.02
N CYS A 715 0.46 1.82 15.77
CA CYS A 715 0.73 0.44 16.16
C CYS A 715 0.84 0.27 17.69
N SER A 716 1.43 1.25 18.36
CA SER A 716 1.56 1.26 19.82
C SER A 716 0.20 1.37 20.53
N GLU A 717 -0.70 2.24 20.04
CA GLU A 717 -2.06 2.37 20.57
C GLU A 717 -2.90 1.11 20.34
N ARG A 718 -2.84 0.51 19.13
CA ARG A 718 -3.65 -0.68 18.83
C ARG A 718 -3.20 -1.89 19.65
N ILE A 719 -1.90 -2.11 19.84
CA ILE A 719 -1.41 -3.22 20.65
C ILE A 719 -1.70 -3.01 22.14
N ALA A 720 -1.54 -1.78 22.65
CA ALA A 720 -1.93 -1.44 24.01
C ALA A 720 -3.42 -1.67 24.22
N LYS A 721 -4.27 -1.19 23.29
CA LYS A 721 -5.71 -1.40 23.35
C LYS A 721 -6.07 -2.88 23.37
N TYR A 722 -5.43 -3.68 22.52
CA TYR A 722 -5.62 -5.13 22.50
C TYR A 722 -5.23 -5.75 23.85
N ALA A 723 -4.10 -5.36 24.44
CA ALA A 723 -3.64 -5.89 25.72
C ALA A 723 -4.59 -5.57 26.89
N PHE A 724 -5.08 -4.33 26.97
CA PHE A 724 -6.05 -3.94 27.99
C PHE A 724 -7.44 -4.59 27.77
N GLU A 725 -7.90 -4.68 26.52
CA GLU A 725 -9.18 -5.34 26.18
C GLU A 725 -9.10 -6.85 26.49
N TYR A 726 -7.98 -7.51 26.14
CA TYR A 726 -7.69 -8.89 26.53
C TYR A 726 -7.68 -9.05 28.04
N ALA A 727 -6.98 -8.17 28.77
CA ALA A 727 -6.91 -8.24 30.22
C ALA A 727 -8.30 -8.11 30.85
N TYR A 728 -9.11 -7.18 30.37
CA TYR A 728 -10.48 -6.98 30.84
C TYR A 728 -11.37 -8.21 30.60
N LEU A 729 -11.41 -8.72 29.37
CA LEU A 729 -12.25 -9.86 28.99
C LEU A 729 -11.84 -11.18 29.67
N ASN A 730 -10.57 -11.30 30.03
CA ASN A 730 -10.02 -12.48 30.69
C ASN A 730 -9.88 -12.32 32.21
N ASN A 731 -10.52 -11.30 32.79
CA ASN A 731 -10.48 -11.01 34.22
C ASN A 731 -9.05 -10.89 34.79
N ARG A 732 -8.09 -10.49 33.96
CA ARG A 732 -6.73 -10.14 34.38
C ARG A 732 -6.76 -8.79 35.08
N LYS A 733 -5.82 -8.59 36.01
CA LYS A 733 -5.83 -7.46 36.93
C LYS A 733 -4.71 -6.47 36.67
N LYS A 734 -3.66 -6.88 35.95
CA LYS A 734 -2.50 -6.04 35.70
C LYS A 734 -1.99 -6.15 34.27
N VAL A 735 -1.66 -4.99 33.68
CA VAL A 735 -0.93 -4.87 32.41
C VAL A 735 0.40 -4.18 32.69
N THR A 736 1.50 -4.85 32.34
CA THR A 736 2.87 -4.32 32.45
C THR A 736 3.43 -4.01 31.07
N ALA A 737 3.76 -2.75 30.79
CA ALA A 737 4.45 -2.38 29.55
C ALA A 737 5.96 -2.59 29.68
N VAL A 738 6.55 -3.39 28.78
CA VAL A 738 7.99 -3.68 28.75
C VAL A 738 8.69 -2.84 27.68
N HIS A 739 9.75 -2.13 28.04
CA HIS A 739 10.40 -1.14 27.16
C HIS A 739 11.91 -0.99 27.44
N LYS A 740 12.60 -0.18 26.64
CA LYS A 740 13.96 0.33 26.87
C LYS A 740 14.03 1.86 26.67
N ALA A 741 12.95 2.56 27.02
CA ALA A 741 12.81 4.02 26.91
C ALA A 741 13.86 4.85 27.67
N ASN A 742 14.60 4.26 28.63
CA ASN A 742 15.74 4.93 29.26
C ASN A 742 16.90 5.16 28.27
N ILE A 743 17.03 4.30 27.25
CA ILE A 743 18.00 4.43 26.16
C ILE A 743 17.32 5.00 24.91
N MET A 744 16.25 4.36 24.42
CA MET A 744 15.49 4.79 23.24
C MET A 744 14.35 5.74 23.62
N LYS A 745 14.72 6.95 24.04
CA LYS A 745 13.79 7.93 24.62
C LYS A 745 12.61 8.30 23.72
N LEU A 746 12.82 8.33 22.40
CA LEU A 746 11.77 8.66 21.43
C LEU A 746 10.94 7.44 21.04
N ALA A 747 11.57 6.42 20.44
CA ALA A 747 10.85 5.25 19.92
C ALA A 747 10.08 4.50 21.01
N ASP A 748 10.74 4.12 22.10
CA ASP A 748 10.07 3.42 23.21
C ASP A 748 9.32 4.39 24.12
N GLY A 749 9.69 5.68 24.12
CA GLY A 749 8.90 6.72 24.80
C GLY A 749 7.51 6.85 24.19
N LEU A 750 7.40 6.85 22.86
CA LEU A 750 6.13 6.90 22.14
C LEU A 750 5.27 5.66 22.42
N PHE A 751 5.89 4.48 22.50
CA PHE A 751 5.20 3.25 22.89
C PHE A 751 4.61 3.35 24.30
N LEU A 752 5.38 3.85 25.28
CA LEU A 752 4.91 4.05 26.65
C LEU A 752 3.80 5.11 26.74
N GLU A 753 3.94 6.23 26.03
CA GLU A 753 2.92 7.27 25.95
C GLU A 753 1.59 6.67 25.47
N SER A 754 1.62 5.90 24.38
CA SER A 754 0.44 5.21 23.84
C SER A 754 -0.17 4.23 24.85
N CYS A 755 0.67 3.47 25.59
CA CYS A 755 0.20 2.57 26.64
C CYS A 755 -0.47 3.32 27.80
N ARG A 756 0.10 4.45 28.25
CA ARG A 756 -0.47 5.31 29.29
C ARG A 756 -1.80 5.90 28.87
N GLU A 757 -1.88 6.44 27.65
CA GLU A 757 -3.12 6.99 27.09
C GLU A 757 -4.23 5.95 27.06
N VAL A 758 -3.94 4.72 26.64
CA VAL A 758 -4.91 3.61 26.65
C VAL A 758 -5.27 3.19 28.08
N ALA A 759 -4.31 3.15 29.01
CA ALA A 759 -4.54 2.76 30.40
C ALA A 759 -5.62 3.62 31.07
N THR A 760 -5.69 4.93 30.74
CA THR A 760 -6.73 5.84 31.27
C THR A 760 -8.16 5.37 30.97
N LYS A 761 -8.35 4.58 29.90
CA LYS A 761 -9.65 4.05 29.47
C LYS A 761 -10.05 2.78 30.22
N TYR A 762 -9.15 2.20 31.02
CA TYR A 762 -9.36 0.95 31.76
C TYR A 762 -8.96 1.08 33.24
N PRO A 763 -9.64 1.93 34.03
CA PRO A 763 -9.26 2.22 35.42
C PRO A 763 -9.29 1.01 36.36
N GLY A 764 -10.02 -0.06 36.00
CA GLY A 764 -10.06 -1.31 36.76
C GLY A 764 -8.85 -2.24 36.57
N ILE A 765 -7.91 -1.89 35.67
CA ILE A 765 -6.71 -2.68 35.38
C ILE A 765 -5.50 -1.88 35.86
N LYS A 766 -4.69 -2.49 36.74
CA LYS A 766 -3.45 -1.87 37.22
C LYS A 766 -2.45 -1.79 36.06
N TYR A 767 -1.92 -0.60 35.82
CA TYR A 767 -0.87 -0.37 34.83
C TYR A 767 0.47 -0.12 35.51
N ASN A 768 1.54 -0.72 34.98
CA ASN A 768 2.92 -0.41 35.37
C ASN A 768 3.88 -0.60 34.20
N GLU A 769 5.10 -0.10 34.35
CA GLU A 769 6.13 -0.10 33.30
C GLU A 769 7.39 -0.77 33.85
N ILE A 770 8.13 -1.47 32.99
CA ILE A 770 9.39 -2.10 33.38
C ILE A 770 10.38 -2.07 32.21
N ILE A 771 11.64 -1.77 32.53
CA ILE A 771 12.71 -1.81 31.56
C ILE A 771 13.04 -3.29 31.24
N VAL A 772 13.25 -3.64 29.97
CA VAL A 772 13.36 -5.03 29.48
C VAL A 772 14.49 -5.83 30.12
N ASP A 773 15.60 -5.20 30.52
CA ASP A 773 16.68 -5.85 31.26
C ASP A 773 16.23 -6.26 32.68
N ASN A 774 15.63 -5.34 33.42
CA ASN A 774 15.02 -5.66 34.72
C ASN A 774 13.89 -6.68 34.56
N CYS A 775 13.10 -6.58 33.49
CA CYS A 775 12.06 -7.55 33.17
C CYS A 775 12.61 -8.98 33.06
N CYS A 776 13.71 -9.17 32.32
CA CYS A 776 14.36 -10.48 32.21
C CYS A 776 14.86 -10.98 33.57
N MET A 777 15.48 -10.12 34.39
CA MET A 777 15.93 -10.47 35.74
C MET A 777 14.75 -10.86 36.64
N GLN A 778 13.65 -10.12 36.59
CA GLN A 778 12.44 -10.39 37.37
C GLN A 778 11.72 -11.65 36.92
N LEU A 779 11.69 -11.96 35.62
CA LEU A 779 11.09 -13.18 35.10
C LEU A 779 11.78 -14.42 35.65
N VAL A 780 13.11 -14.46 35.67
CA VAL A 780 13.84 -15.64 36.19
C VAL A 780 13.92 -15.69 37.72
N SER A 781 13.55 -14.61 38.42
CA SER A 781 13.63 -14.54 39.88
C SER A 781 12.26 -14.70 40.53
N LYS A 782 11.28 -13.93 40.07
CA LYS A 782 9.92 -13.83 40.64
C LYS A 782 8.87 -13.65 39.52
N PRO A 783 8.68 -14.65 38.64
CA PRO A 783 7.79 -14.56 37.48
C PRO A 783 6.32 -14.36 37.85
N GLU A 784 5.85 -14.89 38.99
CA GLU A 784 4.46 -14.84 39.45
C GLU A 784 3.97 -13.41 39.72
N GLN A 785 4.89 -12.44 39.75
CA GLN A 785 4.51 -11.04 39.82
C GLN A 785 3.84 -10.54 38.54
N PHE A 786 4.10 -11.13 37.36
CA PHE A 786 3.56 -10.67 36.09
C PHE A 786 2.18 -11.28 35.80
N ASP A 787 1.34 -10.53 35.06
CA ASP A 787 0.02 -10.97 34.63
C ASP A 787 -0.06 -10.82 33.10
N VAL A 788 -0.61 -9.72 32.58
CA VAL A 788 -0.50 -9.38 31.14
C VAL A 788 0.72 -8.49 30.91
N MET A 789 1.53 -8.81 29.92
CA MET A 789 2.70 -8.04 29.52
C MET A 789 2.49 -7.54 28.10
N VAL A 790 2.62 -6.24 27.86
CA VAL A 790 2.55 -5.64 26.52
C VAL A 790 3.92 -5.12 26.11
N THR A 791 4.35 -5.46 24.90
CA THR A 791 5.73 -5.17 24.46
C THR A 791 5.79 -4.73 22.99
N PRO A 792 6.81 -3.92 22.61
CA PRO A 792 7.26 -3.82 21.23
C PRO A 792 7.78 -5.18 20.70
N ASN A 793 8.05 -5.22 19.39
CA ASN A 793 8.25 -6.46 18.66
C ASN A 793 9.45 -7.31 19.13
N LEU A 794 10.68 -6.77 19.11
CA LEU A 794 11.87 -7.55 19.50
C LEU A 794 11.82 -8.04 20.95
N TYR A 795 11.40 -7.17 21.87
CA TYR A 795 11.35 -7.50 23.30
C TYR A 795 10.33 -8.58 23.59
N GLY A 796 9.19 -8.54 22.90
CA GLY A 796 8.15 -9.55 23.03
C GLY A 796 8.65 -10.94 22.67
N ASN A 797 9.50 -11.06 21.65
CA ASN A 797 10.10 -12.35 21.30
C ASN A 797 10.96 -12.90 22.45
N LEU A 798 11.81 -12.06 23.02
CA LEU A 798 12.73 -12.44 24.11
C LEU A 798 11.95 -12.79 25.38
N VAL A 799 11.00 -11.95 25.75
CA VAL A 799 10.15 -12.11 26.94
C VAL A 799 9.27 -13.35 26.81
N ALA A 800 8.62 -13.57 25.67
CA ALA A 800 7.77 -14.74 25.45
C ALA A 800 8.56 -16.06 25.52
N ASN A 801 9.74 -16.14 24.90
CA ASN A 801 10.59 -17.33 24.97
C ASN A 801 11.10 -17.59 26.40
N THR A 802 11.48 -16.53 27.12
CA THR A 802 11.95 -16.63 28.51
C THR A 802 10.82 -17.11 29.42
N ALA A 803 9.63 -16.49 29.32
CA ALA A 803 8.45 -16.87 30.08
C ALA A 803 8.00 -18.31 29.75
N ALA A 804 8.06 -18.72 28.48
CA ALA A 804 7.76 -20.09 28.07
C ALA A 804 8.73 -21.10 28.70
N GLY A 805 10.03 -20.81 28.66
CA GLY A 805 11.06 -21.66 29.29
C GLY A 805 10.87 -21.80 30.80
N ILE A 806 10.50 -20.71 31.49
CA ILE A 806 10.20 -20.70 32.92
C ILE A 806 8.98 -21.56 33.25
N ALA A 807 7.93 -21.46 32.44
CA ALA A 807 6.64 -22.08 32.71
C ALA A 807 6.55 -23.58 32.33
N GLY A 808 7.52 -24.13 31.58
CA GLY A 808 7.51 -25.56 31.20
C GLY A 808 8.16 -25.89 29.86
N GLY A 809 8.64 -24.90 29.11
CA GLY A 809 9.26 -25.07 27.80
C GLY A 809 8.33 -24.74 26.64
N THR A 810 8.90 -24.44 25.48
CA THR A 810 8.15 -24.00 24.28
C THR A 810 7.22 -25.07 23.70
N GLY A 811 7.51 -26.35 23.92
CA GLY A 811 6.72 -27.49 23.42
C GLY A 811 5.31 -27.60 24.01
N VAL A 812 4.99 -26.85 25.06
CA VAL A 812 3.68 -26.86 25.72
C VAL A 812 2.99 -25.49 25.79
N MET A 813 3.63 -24.43 25.30
CA MET A 813 3.05 -23.08 25.39
C MET A 813 2.23 -22.75 24.14
N PRO A 814 0.91 -22.48 24.30
CA PRO A 814 0.07 -22.11 23.19
C PRO A 814 0.26 -20.63 22.80
N GLY A 815 -0.14 -20.31 21.58
CA GLY A 815 -0.18 -18.95 21.10
C GLY A 815 -0.89 -18.76 19.76
N GLY A 816 -0.79 -17.54 19.28
CA GLY A 816 -1.36 -17.16 17.99
C GLY A 816 -1.09 -15.70 17.66
N ASN A 817 -1.35 -15.34 16.42
CA ASN A 817 -1.25 -13.98 15.91
C ASN A 817 -2.64 -13.53 15.51
N VAL A 818 -3.06 -12.38 16.02
CA VAL A 818 -4.40 -11.84 15.86
C VAL A 818 -4.30 -10.49 15.19
N GLY A 819 -5.06 -10.32 14.12
CA GLY A 819 -5.29 -9.06 13.44
C GLY A 819 -6.72 -8.57 13.67
N GLN A 820 -7.09 -7.51 12.95
CA GLN A 820 -8.46 -6.98 13.04
C GLN A 820 -9.49 -7.91 12.37
N ASP A 821 -9.12 -8.54 11.26
CA ASP A 821 -10.02 -9.37 10.43
C ASP A 821 -9.59 -10.84 10.36
N HIS A 822 -8.38 -11.20 10.79
CA HIS A 822 -7.84 -12.55 10.67
C HIS A 822 -7.16 -13.01 11.97
N ALA A 823 -7.14 -14.32 12.21
CA ALA A 823 -6.37 -14.94 13.29
C ALA A 823 -5.62 -16.18 12.80
N VAL A 824 -4.35 -16.32 13.18
CA VAL A 824 -3.50 -17.45 12.85
C VAL A 824 -2.97 -18.06 14.14
N PHE A 825 -3.43 -19.26 14.49
CA PHE A 825 -3.01 -19.99 15.68
C PHE A 825 -1.81 -20.88 15.35
N GLU A 826 -0.81 -20.86 16.23
CA GLU A 826 0.44 -21.60 16.07
C GLU A 826 1.06 -21.89 17.45
N GLN A 827 2.18 -22.59 17.51
CA GLN A 827 2.92 -22.74 18.77
C GLN A 827 3.36 -21.36 19.28
N GLY A 828 3.18 -21.08 20.57
CA GLY A 828 3.35 -19.72 21.09
C GLY A 828 4.80 -19.23 21.10
N ALA A 829 5.76 -20.14 21.28
CA ALA A 829 7.18 -19.83 21.22
C ALA A 829 7.91 -20.86 20.36
N SER A 830 8.85 -20.40 19.54
CA SER A 830 9.64 -21.29 18.67
C SER A 830 10.95 -21.65 19.35
N ALA A 831 11.22 -22.96 19.45
CA ALA A 831 12.51 -23.47 19.93
C ALA A 831 13.63 -23.44 18.87
N GLY A 832 13.38 -22.92 17.67
CA GLY A 832 14.30 -23.11 16.53
C GLY A 832 14.35 -24.56 16.02
N ASN A 833 13.43 -25.42 16.44
CA ASN A 833 13.37 -26.84 16.06
C ASN A 833 12.69 -27.11 14.70
N VAL A 834 12.34 -26.06 13.95
CA VAL A 834 11.77 -26.18 12.61
C VAL A 834 12.89 -26.68 11.68
N GLY A 835 13.03 -28.01 11.59
CA GLY A 835 14.11 -28.68 10.85
C GLY A 835 14.86 -29.79 11.61
N ASN A 836 14.44 -30.19 12.82
CA ASN A 836 15.06 -31.33 13.50
C ASN A 836 14.54 -32.67 12.91
N GLU A 837 15.15 -33.10 11.80
CA GLU A 837 14.79 -34.30 11.04
C GLU A 837 14.73 -35.56 11.93
N LYS A 838 15.65 -35.68 12.91
CA LYS A 838 15.68 -36.81 13.86
C LYS A 838 14.39 -36.93 14.68
N LEU A 839 13.74 -35.83 15.06
CA LEU A 839 12.47 -35.86 15.80
C LEU A 839 11.30 -36.26 14.90
N VAL A 840 11.36 -35.90 13.63
CA VAL A 840 10.36 -36.27 12.61
C VAL A 840 10.43 -37.76 12.34
N GLU A 841 11.62 -38.30 12.06
CA GLU A 841 11.87 -39.73 11.83
C GLU A 841 11.43 -40.59 13.02
N GLN A 842 11.74 -40.13 14.23
CA GLN A 842 11.39 -40.86 15.46
C GLN A 842 9.92 -40.74 15.85
N LYS A 843 9.12 -39.87 15.20
CA LYS A 843 7.74 -39.55 15.57
C LYS A 843 7.58 -39.21 17.06
N LYS A 844 8.51 -38.40 17.58
CA LYS A 844 8.61 -38.02 19.01
C LYS A 844 8.43 -36.52 19.26
N ALA A 845 7.80 -35.82 18.31
CA ALA A 845 7.46 -34.41 18.47
C ALA A 845 6.36 -34.23 19.53
N ASN A 846 6.47 -33.17 20.35
CA ASN A 846 5.46 -32.84 21.35
C ASN A 846 4.28 -32.08 20.70
N PRO A 847 3.04 -32.63 20.70
CA PRO A 847 1.89 -31.96 20.08
C PRO A 847 1.19 -30.96 21.01
N VAL A 848 1.55 -30.90 22.31
CA VAL A 848 0.79 -30.20 23.36
C VAL A 848 0.61 -28.71 23.08
N ALA A 849 1.68 -27.99 22.69
CA ALA A 849 1.56 -26.55 22.39
C ALA A 849 0.51 -26.28 21.31
N LEU A 850 0.50 -27.06 20.23
CA LEU A 850 -0.43 -26.83 19.12
C LEU A 850 -1.85 -27.31 19.45
N LEU A 851 -2.01 -28.38 20.24
CA LEU A 851 -3.31 -28.79 20.78
C LEU A 851 -3.91 -27.67 21.64
N LEU A 852 -3.11 -27.06 22.52
CA LEU A 852 -3.56 -25.94 23.35
C LEU A 852 -3.82 -24.66 22.52
N SER A 853 -3.01 -24.38 21.49
CA SER A 853 -3.30 -23.28 20.53
C SER A 853 -4.61 -23.53 19.78
N SER A 854 -4.95 -24.78 19.52
CA SER A 854 -6.21 -25.15 18.89
C SER A 854 -7.40 -24.97 19.84
N SER A 855 -7.20 -25.12 21.15
CA SER A 855 -8.19 -24.69 22.16
C SER A 855 -8.39 -23.16 22.12
N MET A 856 -7.33 -22.36 21.98
CA MET A 856 -7.44 -20.91 21.77
C MET A 856 -8.21 -20.57 20.48
N MET A 857 -7.98 -21.33 19.40
CA MET A 857 -8.71 -21.20 18.14
C MET A 857 -10.20 -21.51 18.31
N LEU A 858 -10.56 -22.59 19.02
CA LEU A 858 -11.96 -22.95 19.26
C LEU A 858 -12.69 -21.87 20.07
N ARG A 859 -12.03 -21.26 21.07
CA ARG A 859 -12.60 -20.11 21.80
C ARG A 859 -12.79 -18.90 20.90
N HIS A 860 -11.83 -18.62 20.03
CA HIS A 860 -11.96 -17.56 19.03
C HIS A 860 -13.16 -17.79 18.11
N LEU A 861 -13.39 -19.02 17.68
CA LEU A 861 -14.54 -19.45 16.87
C LEU A 861 -15.87 -19.54 17.64
N GLN A 862 -15.89 -19.19 18.94
CA GLN A 862 -17.04 -19.29 19.83
C GLN A 862 -17.52 -20.72 20.10
N PHE A 863 -16.59 -21.67 20.19
CA PHE A 863 -16.82 -23.06 20.60
C PHE A 863 -16.15 -23.38 21.96
N PRO A 864 -16.51 -22.69 23.06
CA PRO A 864 -15.83 -22.82 24.34
C PRO A 864 -15.94 -24.21 24.96
N SER A 865 -17.04 -24.94 24.76
CA SER A 865 -17.20 -26.31 25.27
C SER A 865 -16.19 -27.28 24.69
N PHE A 866 -15.96 -27.25 23.37
CA PHE A 866 -14.93 -28.06 22.70
C PHE A 866 -13.53 -27.64 23.13
N ALA A 867 -13.29 -26.34 23.27
CA ALA A 867 -12.01 -25.83 23.77
C ALA A 867 -11.69 -26.31 25.19
N ASP A 868 -12.69 -26.29 26.08
CA ASP A 868 -12.57 -26.70 27.48
C ASP A 868 -12.36 -28.21 27.61
N ARG A 869 -13.08 -29.03 26.80
CA ARG A 869 -12.87 -30.49 26.72
C ARG A 869 -11.44 -30.83 26.30
N LEU A 870 -10.97 -30.20 25.22
CA LEU A 870 -9.61 -30.40 24.71
C LEU A 870 -8.54 -29.99 25.75
N GLU A 871 -8.66 -28.79 26.32
CA GLU A 871 -7.69 -28.29 27.29
C GLU A 871 -7.67 -29.13 28.58
N THR A 872 -8.84 -29.57 29.06
CA THR A 872 -8.96 -30.41 30.26
C THR A 872 -8.32 -31.78 30.04
N SER A 873 -8.58 -32.41 28.88
CA SER A 873 -7.97 -33.69 28.53
C SER A 873 -6.45 -33.59 28.46
N VAL A 874 -5.92 -32.60 27.75
CA VAL A 874 -4.47 -32.37 27.65
C VAL A 874 -3.85 -32.15 29.03
N LYS A 875 -4.46 -31.32 29.89
CA LYS A 875 -3.99 -31.10 31.25
C LYS A 875 -4.00 -32.37 32.10
N ARG A 876 -5.03 -33.21 31.98
CA ARG A 876 -5.15 -34.48 32.72
C ARG A 876 -4.03 -35.45 32.32
N VAL A 877 -3.79 -35.63 31.02
CA VAL A 877 -2.72 -36.50 30.50
C VAL A 877 -1.33 -36.05 30.97
N ILE A 878 -1.05 -34.75 30.88
CA ILE A 878 0.23 -34.22 31.35
C ILE A 878 0.35 -34.33 32.87
N ALA A 879 -0.72 -34.10 33.63
CA ALA A 879 -0.71 -34.21 35.08
C ALA A 879 -0.47 -35.63 35.59
N GLU A 880 -1.04 -36.65 34.95
CA GLU A 880 -0.83 -38.08 35.27
C GLU A 880 0.64 -38.48 35.10
N GLY A 881 1.33 -37.87 34.12
CA GLY A 881 2.77 -38.06 33.90
C GLY A 881 3.17 -39.35 33.18
N LYS A 882 2.22 -40.22 32.89
CA LYS A 882 2.44 -41.49 32.17
C LYS A 882 2.80 -41.30 30.69
N TYR A 883 2.12 -40.37 30.01
CA TYR A 883 2.31 -40.11 28.57
C TYR A 883 2.94 -38.73 28.36
N ARG A 884 4.27 -38.69 28.39
CA ARG A 884 5.06 -37.47 28.19
C ARG A 884 6.13 -37.70 27.13
N THR A 885 6.29 -36.73 26.25
CA THR A 885 7.40 -36.71 25.29
C THR A 885 8.72 -36.40 25.99
N LYS A 886 9.84 -36.62 25.28
CA LYS A 886 11.20 -36.49 25.82
C LYS A 886 11.51 -35.10 26.38
N ASP A 887 11.03 -34.05 25.74
CA ASP A 887 11.19 -32.66 26.19
C ASP A 887 10.49 -32.36 27.53
N LEU A 888 9.52 -33.19 27.92
CA LEU A 888 8.81 -33.12 29.21
C LEU A 888 9.31 -34.15 30.22
N GLY A 889 10.46 -34.78 29.96
CA GLY A 889 11.09 -35.78 30.82
C GLY A 889 10.52 -37.20 30.67
N GLY A 890 9.68 -37.47 29.68
CA GLY A 890 9.14 -38.80 29.40
C GLY A 890 9.84 -39.52 28.23
N SER A 891 9.19 -40.56 27.71
CA SER A 891 9.70 -41.36 26.58
C SER A 891 8.67 -41.64 25.49
N SER A 892 7.45 -41.13 25.65
CA SER A 892 6.33 -41.37 24.75
C SER A 892 6.55 -40.73 23.37
N THR A 893 5.98 -41.37 22.37
CA THR A 893 5.83 -40.89 21.00
C THR A 893 4.71 -39.85 20.89
N THR A 894 4.66 -39.13 19.76
CA THR A 894 3.58 -38.19 19.46
C THR A 894 2.21 -38.90 19.49
N GLN A 895 2.12 -40.10 18.92
CA GLN A 895 0.85 -40.84 18.80
C GLN A 895 0.36 -41.34 20.17
N GLU A 896 1.24 -41.84 21.03
CA GLU A 896 0.84 -42.27 22.39
C GLU A 896 0.26 -41.12 23.21
N VAL A 897 0.78 -39.90 23.06
CA VAL A 897 0.21 -38.70 23.69
C VAL A 897 -1.16 -38.37 23.10
N VAL A 898 -1.31 -38.46 21.77
CA VAL A 898 -2.60 -38.23 21.08
C VAL A 898 -3.66 -39.23 21.53
N ASP A 899 -3.34 -40.52 21.56
CA ASP A 899 -4.25 -41.59 21.97
C ASP A 899 -4.69 -41.40 23.42
N ALA A 900 -3.75 -41.02 24.31
CA ALA A 900 -4.06 -40.71 25.70
C ALA A 900 -4.98 -39.48 25.84
N VAL A 901 -4.78 -38.44 25.03
CA VAL A 901 -5.67 -37.26 24.99
C VAL A 901 -7.05 -37.66 24.48
N ILE A 902 -7.14 -38.47 23.43
CA ILE A 902 -8.43 -38.94 22.89
C ILE A 902 -9.18 -39.78 23.94
N ALA A 903 -8.49 -40.68 24.63
CA ALA A 903 -9.07 -41.51 25.68
C ALA A 903 -9.59 -40.70 26.90
N ASN A 904 -9.11 -39.47 27.08
CA ASN A 904 -9.52 -38.56 28.15
C ASN A 904 -10.46 -37.44 27.68
N LEU A 905 -10.96 -37.49 26.44
CA LEU A 905 -12.05 -36.62 26.00
C LEU A 905 -13.35 -37.09 26.67
N ASP A 906 -13.80 -36.34 27.68
CA ASP A 906 -15.08 -36.56 28.35
C ASP A 906 -16.29 -36.45 27.39
#